data_AF-A0A942WQV2-F1
#
_entry.id   AF-A0A942WQV2-F1
#
_cell.length_a   1.000
_cell.length_b   1.000
_cell.length_c   1.000
_cell.angle_alpha   90.00
_cell.angle_beta   90.00
_cell.angle_gamma   90.00
#
_symmetry.space_group_name_H-M   'P 1'
#
loop_
_entity.id
_entity.type
_entity.pdbx_description
1 polymer ?
#
loop_
_entity_poly.entity_id
_entity_poly.type
_entity_poly.pdbx_seq_one_letter_code
_entity_poly.pdbx_strand_id
1 'polypeptide(L)'
;MNRVFKVIWNRTKGCYVVVAETAKNMTKRSSLSVVFSKMVGTTAVAIMLTGVMMPTDALGAPITRGTGATAENDGGIAVGERTNARGDYSVAMGTDATVGKNDPSESESQNGIAIGHGATVSVNPATATPGITDKSGGIAIGHDATTKDINTIAIGTSTIGQGAQAVAIGRNARTIANNGVAIGNEARVQSTNGFALGNNARAGFDEANQLIGLDNDQAFGSNARAYGGSSMAFGNNAKASKGGAIAMGNGSQSRGDWGVAIGNGAKALAQGARAIGANSTADATNAAAMGWDSEATGASSIAVGETAKSTGTNSIAIGTGAKATGESTVGTNIPTSTVAIGHGAQALENGDIVIGRSAKSIVSTEHGNPGSGAVVMGADAASYGARGDVAIGASAETNVKIKNDGGTVNPKYAQGVAIGSTAKTYGTQSLALGADTRAIGNSSVAIGGDDIDMARTELETAVPQLAAGNGIKKSFNKEIEDKFAGTLGSAAINVKGKYANTAAIGDATTAIGTLSEAYGTGSTAIGINSLTKGVASTGIGIMARSWGTNSLALGTQVGAYGDRSSSIGDTNQVGLDMKDGSKSGKESAAVGSKNTIYGNQAYAIGAGNTIGSATVVTTTEANGSGAGADQDKITTVTAGTVKGNMSGAFGYKNSITADNSYAVGSNSNVSADGAMVLGNNASVTAKNAVALGNNTKVDNESAVALGTGSETAAAVATPSATINGVVHNFAGINPVSTVSVGKAGMERTVTNVAAGRISATSTDAINGSQLHAVTSEMNKGVVYAGDVKAASATANQFTRKLGEQTNIVGGVTDPTKLSDNNIGVVSNGSDTLNVKLAKTLTGLDSVTAGNTTINNGGLTVGGKTYVTPNGIDANNQKITNVADGSNPNDAVNYSQLQKAIGGTAKASSVKAKDTNVTVTEGTNAAGGKEYTVGLGDKITVGGTTSAHPVTVDGTTGHVTGLTNTDWDVDHPAAVSGRGATEDQLKKVNDKVNTNKSAIDKNAGNIANNKNDINKNKQDIADNKQNIAKNAGDIVNINKTLDKGLNFAGDTGAVSNRKLGDTVTIKGGADAAKLSDNNIGVVSDGNGTLNVKLAKELQGLTSTTFTNGGNNTVINSDGMTINPAGGNKVSLTKDGLNNGGNTITNVGPGVNGTDAVNKNQLDSAISGAETTVSGSKNIEVVPQSKAGSGTNYEVKLKDTITLGSDVAKQIALDGTTGTIKAGDKVTIDGNKGTIKAGNVTIDGENGTIKA
;
A
#
# COMPACT_ATOMS: atom_id res chain seq x y z
N MET A 1 12.17 -66.78 26.84
CA MET A 1 11.62 -65.93 27.93
C MET A 1 10.84 -64.82 27.25
N ASN A 2 9.60 -64.54 27.64
CA ASN A 2 8.85 -63.43 27.05
C ASN A 2 8.74 -62.31 28.09
N ARG A 3 9.27 -61.13 27.77
CA ARG A 3 8.94 -59.89 28.49
C ARG A 3 7.95 -59.13 27.62
N VAL A 4 6.72 -58.99 28.10
CA VAL A 4 5.73 -58.13 27.45
C VAL A 4 6.00 -56.70 27.92
N PHE A 5 6.34 -55.81 26.99
CA PHE A 5 6.50 -54.39 27.26
C PHE A 5 5.26 -53.65 26.79
N LYS A 6 4.67 -52.80 27.64
CA LYS A 6 3.58 -51.90 27.23
C LYS A 6 4.17 -50.52 26.96
N VAL A 7 4.03 -50.06 25.73
CA VAL A 7 4.57 -48.77 25.26
C VAL A 7 3.56 -47.67 25.58
N ILE A 8 4.00 -46.60 26.25
CA ILE A 8 3.14 -45.50 26.70
C ILE A 8 3.73 -44.15 26.26
N TRP A 9 2.87 -43.26 25.77
CA TRP A 9 3.26 -41.92 25.30
C TRP A 9 3.50 -40.96 26.47
N ASN A 10 4.70 -40.40 26.59
CA ASN A 10 5.01 -39.43 27.63
C ASN A 10 4.80 -37.99 27.13
N ARG A 11 3.70 -37.35 27.59
CA ARG A 11 3.29 -36.00 27.16
C ARG A 11 4.30 -34.89 27.49
N THR A 12 5.21 -35.12 28.45
CA THR A 12 6.22 -34.15 28.90
C THR A 12 7.55 -34.28 28.15
N LYS A 13 7.82 -35.44 27.53
CA LYS A 13 9.04 -35.69 26.74
C LYS A 13 8.81 -35.85 25.23
N GLY A 14 7.55 -35.88 24.78
CA GLY A 14 7.21 -35.94 23.35
C GLY A 14 7.62 -37.26 22.67
N CYS A 15 7.80 -38.33 23.45
CA CYS A 15 8.25 -39.62 22.95
C CYS A 15 7.58 -40.79 23.68
N TYR A 16 7.64 -41.97 23.06
CA TYR A 16 7.25 -43.22 23.68
C TYR A 16 8.34 -43.71 24.64
N VAL A 17 7.96 -44.06 25.87
CA VAL A 17 8.88 -44.52 26.91
C VAL A 17 8.49 -45.92 27.35
N VAL A 18 9.48 -46.80 27.50
CA VAL A 18 9.28 -48.17 27.99
C VAL A 18 9.44 -48.18 29.52
N VAL A 19 8.43 -48.69 30.22
CA VAL A 19 8.47 -48.91 31.67
C VAL A 19 8.32 -50.41 31.94
N ALA A 20 9.11 -50.95 32.86
CA ALA A 20 9.12 -52.36 33.20
C ALA A 20 8.42 -52.60 34.54
N GLU A 21 7.32 -53.36 34.51
CA GLU A 21 6.60 -53.81 35.70
C GLU A 21 7.25 -55.10 36.25
N THR A 22 7.43 -55.19 37.56
CA THR A 22 8.20 -56.28 38.20
C THR A 22 7.29 -57.17 39.05
N ALA A 23 7.00 -58.38 38.56
CA ALA A 23 6.19 -59.39 39.25
C ALA A 23 6.87 -60.77 39.28
N LYS A 24 6.52 -61.61 40.25
CA LYS A 24 7.19 -62.88 40.59
C LYS A 24 6.50 -64.12 39.99
N ASN A 25 7.30 -65.20 39.86
CA ASN A 25 6.90 -66.61 39.76
C ASN A 25 6.17 -67.02 38.44
N MET A 26 6.19 -68.28 38.00
CA MET A 26 6.81 -69.51 38.55
C MET A 26 7.28 -70.45 37.41
N THR A 27 8.27 -71.31 37.66
CA THR A 27 8.85 -72.21 36.64
C THR A 27 8.23 -73.61 36.61
N LYS A 28 7.89 -74.09 35.41
CA LYS A 28 7.93 -75.53 35.06
C LYS A 28 8.78 -75.69 33.78
N ARG A 29 9.77 -76.58 33.81
CA ARG A 29 10.50 -77.05 32.63
C ARG A 29 9.90 -78.38 32.18
N SER A 30 9.62 -78.54 30.89
CA SER A 30 9.38 -79.84 30.28
C SER A 30 10.72 -80.55 30.04
N SER A 31 10.79 -81.83 30.40
CA SER A 31 11.92 -82.71 30.12
C SER A 31 11.86 -83.21 28.68
N LEU A 32 12.94 -83.04 27.92
CA LEU A 32 13.11 -83.66 26.60
C LEU A 32 14.22 -84.72 26.68
N SER A 33 13.82 -85.98 26.78
CA SER A 33 14.72 -87.12 26.96
C SER A 33 14.34 -88.24 25.97
N VAL A 34 15.05 -88.31 24.83
CA VAL A 34 14.79 -89.32 23.79
C VAL A 34 16.11 -89.91 23.30
N VAL A 35 16.35 -91.17 23.70
CA VAL A 35 17.08 -92.23 23.00
C VAL A 35 18.48 -91.92 22.42
N PHE A 36 19.49 -92.50 23.07
CA PHE A 36 20.37 -93.43 22.37
C PHE A 36 20.24 -94.81 23.03
N SER A 37 20.27 -95.89 22.25
CA SER A 37 20.18 -97.26 22.76
C SER A 37 21.01 -98.21 21.89
N LYS A 38 21.77 -99.08 22.55
CA LYS A 38 22.62 -100.15 21.97
C LYS A 38 23.62 -99.73 20.87
N MET A 39 24.86 -99.51 21.28
CA MET A 39 25.99 -100.19 20.62
C MET A 39 26.80 -100.92 21.71
N VAL A 40 27.44 -102.02 21.35
CA VAL A 40 28.00 -103.01 22.31
C VAL A 40 29.52 -103.02 22.23
N GLY A 41 30.22 -103.12 23.36
CA GLY A 41 31.68 -103.30 23.39
C GLY A 41 32.31 -103.03 24.76
N THR A 42 32.47 -104.07 25.58
CA THR A 42 33.17 -103.99 26.88
C THR A 42 34.67 -104.29 26.73
N THR A 43 35.53 -103.27 26.61
CA THR A 43 36.97 -103.45 26.82
C THR A 43 37.73 -102.16 27.15
N ALA A 44 38.74 -102.30 28.01
CA ALA A 44 39.99 -101.52 28.06
C ALA A 44 39.95 -99.98 28.18
N VAL A 45 39.69 -99.48 29.40
CA VAL A 45 40.49 -98.38 29.97
C VAL A 45 40.94 -98.81 31.38
N ALA A 46 42.03 -99.57 31.45
CA ALA A 46 42.55 -100.17 32.69
C ALA A 46 44.10 -100.23 32.74
N ILE A 47 44.78 -99.24 32.16
CA ILE A 47 46.19 -98.91 32.46
C ILE A 47 46.26 -97.38 32.53
N MET A 48 46.58 -96.83 33.70
CA MET A 48 47.02 -95.43 33.92
C MET A 48 47.44 -95.16 35.39
N LEU A 49 47.47 -96.15 36.29
CA LEU A 49 47.98 -95.97 37.66
C LEU A 49 48.59 -97.25 38.28
N THR A 50 49.58 -97.84 37.61
CA THR A 50 50.53 -98.77 38.25
C THR A 50 51.91 -98.15 38.20
N GLY A 51 52.37 -97.61 39.34
CA GLY A 51 53.66 -96.95 39.44
C GLY A 51 54.82 -97.93 39.32
N VAL A 52 55.62 -97.77 38.26
CA VAL A 52 57.01 -98.23 38.23
C VAL A 52 57.86 -96.96 38.26
N MET A 53 58.71 -96.81 39.28
CA MET A 53 59.68 -95.72 39.30
C MET A 53 60.68 -95.93 38.17
N MET A 54 60.79 -94.97 37.26
CA MET A 54 61.98 -94.81 36.44
C MET A 54 62.92 -93.81 37.12
N PRO A 55 64.24 -94.05 37.14
CA PRO A 55 65.20 -93.09 37.68
C PRO A 55 65.21 -91.81 36.83
N THR A 56 65.72 -90.72 37.41
CA THR A 56 65.55 -89.33 36.96
C THR A 56 66.26 -88.93 35.67
N ASP A 57 66.98 -89.85 35.03
CA ASP A 57 68.13 -89.54 34.17
C ASP A 57 67.90 -89.96 32.70
N ALA A 58 66.67 -89.83 32.20
CA ALA A 58 66.29 -90.19 30.81
C ALA A 58 65.14 -89.32 30.25
N LEU A 59 65.39 -88.01 30.07
CA LEU A 59 64.47 -87.08 29.39
C LEU A 59 64.41 -87.36 27.86
N GLY A 60 63.69 -88.40 27.44
CA GLY A 60 63.43 -88.66 26.01
C GLY A 60 63.07 -90.10 25.60
N ALA A 61 63.26 -91.12 26.46
CA ALA A 61 63.10 -92.51 26.01
C ALA A 61 61.66 -92.87 25.57
N PRO A 62 61.44 -93.42 24.35
CA PRO A 62 60.11 -93.70 23.83
C PRO A 62 59.44 -94.95 24.45
N ILE A 63 58.11 -94.96 24.48
CA ILE A 63 57.28 -96.00 25.12
C ILE A 63 56.54 -96.82 24.06
N THR A 64 56.97 -98.06 23.81
CA THR A 64 56.32 -98.99 22.86
C THR A 64 55.59 -100.14 23.58
N ARG A 65 54.32 -100.40 23.23
CA ARG A 65 53.51 -101.52 23.75
C ARG A 65 52.50 -102.05 22.74
N GLY A 66 52.89 -103.06 21.95
CA GLY A 66 51.98 -103.79 21.07
C GLY A 66 52.70 -104.58 19.99
N THR A 67 52.00 -105.53 19.36
CA THR A 67 52.57 -106.37 18.29
C THR A 67 52.88 -105.51 17.06
N GLY A 68 54.17 -105.29 16.77
CA GLY A 68 54.61 -104.39 15.71
C GLY A 68 54.43 -102.89 16.01
N ALA A 69 54.39 -102.50 17.30
CA ALA A 69 54.40 -101.09 17.70
C ALA A 69 55.80 -100.46 17.56
N THR A 70 55.89 -99.29 16.95
CA THR A 70 57.14 -98.50 16.80
C THR A 70 56.97 -97.09 17.36
N ALA A 71 58.01 -96.57 18.02
CA ALA A 71 58.13 -95.17 18.35
C ALA A 71 59.60 -94.80 18.08
N GLU A 72 59.80 -93.84 17.18
CA GLU A 72 61.08 -93.72 16.46
C GLU A 72 61.93 -92.53 16.94
N ASN A 73 61.32 -91.51 17.56
CA ASN A 73 61.97 -90.29 18.05
C ASN A 73 61.64 -89.95 19.51
N ASP A 74 62.33 -88.95 20.07
CA ASP A 74 62.33 -88.62 21.49
C ASP A 74 60.92 -88.30 22.04
N GLY A 75 60.58 -88.88 23.19
CA GLY A 75 59.31 -88.68 23.88
C GLY A 75 58.11 -89.41 23.27
N GLY A 76 58.29 -90.18 22.19
CA GLY A 76 57.21 -90.87 21.48
C GLY A 76 56.51 -91.98 22.30
N ILE A 77 55.20 -92.14 22.14
CA ILE A 77 54.38 -93.16 22.81
C ILE A 77 53.56 -93.94 21.77
N ALA A 78 53.79 -95.24 21.63
CA ALA A 78 53.07 -96.13 20.70
C ALA A 78 52.44 -97.33 21.42
N VAL A 79 51.11 -97.39 21.52
CA VAL A 79 50.37 -98.40 22.31
C VAL A 79 49.22 -99.04 21.52
N GLY A 80 49.45 -100.23 20.98
CA GLY A 80 48.50 -101.00 20.17
C GLY A 80 49.20 -101.80 19.06
N GLU A 81 48.51 -102.75 18.43
CA GLU A 81 49.10 -103.49 17.31
C GLU A 81 49.38 -102.56 16.11
N ARG A 82 50.55 -102.70 15.49
CA ARG A 82 50.98 -101.91 14.32
C ARG A 82 50.86 -100.39 14.53
N THR A 83 50.94 -99.94 15.78
CA THR A 83 50.99 -98.50 16.11
C THR A 83 52.34 -97.90 15.76
N ASN A 84 52.38 -96.63 15.37
CA ASN A 84 53.63 -96.00 14.98
C ASN A 84 53.67 -94.50 15.36
N ALA A 85 54.59 -94.09 16.24
CA ALA A 85 54.78 -92.72 16.70
C ALA A 85 56.12 -92.16 16.18
N ARG A 86 56.11 -91.47 15.04
CA ARG A 86 57.35 -91.05 14.35
C ARG A 86 57.85 -89.66 14.71
N GLY A 87 56.97 -88.71 15.03
CA GLY A 87 57.38 -87.35 15.40
C GLY A 87 57.85 -87.26 16.86
N ASP A 88 58.70 -86.27 17.16
CA ASP A 88 59.10 -85.96 18.53
C ASP A 88 57.87 -85.71 19.42
N TYR A 89 57.86 -86.21 20.65
CA TYR A 89 56.78 -86.10 21.64
C TYR A 89 55.39 -86.56 21.16
N SER A 90 55.33 -87.40 20.11
CA SER A 90 54.06 -87.86 19.52
C SER A 90 53.43 -89.05 20.24
N VAL A 91 52.11 -89.19 20.14
CA VAL A 91 51.32 -90.22 20.85
C VAL A 91 50.41 -90.97 19.88
N ALA A 92 50.70 -92.24 19.60
CA ALA A 92 49.90 -93.15 18.78
C ALA A 92 49.29 -94.28 19.63
N MET A 93 47.96 -94.40 19.71
CA MET A 93 47.30 -95.42 20.54
C MET A 93 46.08 -96.07 19.86
N GLY A 94 45.98 -97.40 19.91
CA GLY A 94 44.96 -98.20 19.24
C GLY A 94 45.44 -98.77 17.90
N THR A 95 44.91 -99.93 17.49
CA THR A 95 45.41 -100.71 16.35
C THR A 95 45.57 -99.89 15.05
N ASP A 96 46.72 -100.03 14.38
CA ASP A 96 47.12 -99.30 13.16
C ASP A 96 47.21 -97.75 13.30
N ALA A 97 47.08 -97.18 14.51
CA ALA A 97 47.22 -95.74 14.71
C ALA A 97 48.64 -95.25 14.41
N THR A 98 48.79 -94.14 13.67
CA THR A 98 50.10 -93.62 13.24
C THR A 98 50.21 -92.11 13.40
N VAL A 99 51.37 -91.61 13.81
CA VAL A 99 51.82 -90.21 13.66
C VAL A 99 53.04 -90.18 12.74
N GLY A 100 53.09 -89.24 11.79
CA GLY A 100 54.18 -89.10 10.81
C GLY A 100 54.09 -90.04 9.61
N LYS A 101 52.86 -90.38 9.15
CA LYS A 101 52.66 -91.30 8.02
C LYS A 101 52.71 -90.56 6.67
N ASN A 102 53.78 -90.80 5.92
CA ASN A 102 54.08 -90.22 4.60
C ASN A 102 54.51 -88.74 4.64
N ASP A 103 54.97 -88.25 5.80
CA ASP A 103 55.54 -86.93 5.99
C ASP A 103 56.92 -86.84 5.30
N PRO A 104 57.36 -85.65 4.83
CA PRO A 104 58.59 -85.51 4.05
C PRO A 104 59.89 -85.60 4.88
N SER A 105 59.81 -85.54 6.21
CA SER A 105 60.90 -85.96 7.11
C SER A 105 60.31 -86.48 8.42
N GLU A 106 61.08 -87.30 9.14
CA GLU A 106 60.70 -87.84 10.45
C GLU A 106 60.65 -86.77 11.57
N SER A 107 61.15 -85.56 11.30
CA SER A 107 61.07 -84.39 12.20
C SER A 107 59.86 -83.47 11.95
N GLU A 108 58.93 -83.89 11.08
CA GLU A 108 57.62 -83.25 10.91
C GLU A 108 56.55 -84.04 11.70
N SER A 109 55.42 -83.41 12.05
CA SER A 109 54.41 -83.95 12.98
C SER A 109 54.87 -84.06 14.45
N GLN A 110 55.72 -83.14 14.93
CA GLN A 110 56.09 -83.04 16.36
C GLN A 110 54.83 -82.82 17.23
N ASN A 111 54.80 -83.34 18.47
CA ASN A 111 53.66 -83.24 19.39
C ASN A 111 52.32 -83.86 18.89
N GLY A 112 52.31 -84.56 17.75
CA GLY A 112 51.09 -85.09 17.12
C GLY A 112 50.44 -86.23 17.92
N ILE A 113 49.10 -86.31 17.91
CA ILE A 113 48.32 -87.27 18.73
C ILE A 113 47.35 -88.06 17.85
N ALA A 114 47.57 -89.36 17.68
CA ALA A 114 46.70 -90.31 16.98
C ALA A 114 46.09 -91.34 17.97
N ILE A 115 44.78 -91.28 18.25
CA ILE A 115 44.13 -92.19 19.21
C ILE A 115 42.86 -92.82 18.62
N GLY A 116 42.93 -94.10 18.27
CA GLY A 116 41.82 -94.87 17.70
C GLY A 116 42.27 -95.84 16.61
N HIS A 117 41.43 -96.84 16.29
CA HIS A 117 41.74 -97.80 15.22
C HIS A 117 41.96 -97.09 13.88
N GLY A 118 43.14 -97.21 13.27
CA GLY A 118 43.49 -96.53 12.02
C GLY A 118 43.66 -95.00 12.10
N ALA A 119 43.65 -94.41 13.31
CA ALA A 119 43.83 -92.97 13.48
C ALA A 119 45.19 -92.53 12.92
N THR A 120 45.23 -91.51 12.05
CA THR A 120 46.45 -91.08 11.36
C THR A 120 46.69 -89.58 11.54
N VAL A 121 47.89 -89.22 11.98
CA VAL A 121 48.44 -87.87 11.88
C VAL A 121 49.57 -87.87 10.85
N SER A 122 49.51 -86.91 9.94
CA SER A 122 50.61 -86.52 9.07
C SER A 122 50.55 -85.01 8.83
N VAL A 123 51.65 -84.41 8.39
CA VAL A 123 51.67 -83.03 7.89
C VAL A 123 52.22 -82.96 6.46
N ASN A 124 51.64 -82.06 5.68
CA ASN A 124 52.04 -81.75 4.32
C ASN A 124 52.52 -80.28 4.24
N PRO A 125 53.82 -80.00 4.38
CA PRO A 125 54.35 -78.63 4.38
C PRO A 125 54.01 -77.80 3.13
N ALA A 126 53.60 -78.44 2.03
CA ALA A 126 53.20 -77.76 0.79
C ALA A 126 51.86 -77.00 0.87
N THR A 127 51.04 -77.21 1.92
CA THR A 127 49.79 -76.46 2.16
C THR A 127 49.86 -75.47 3.33
N ALA A 128 51.00 -75.42 4.04
CA ALA A 128 51.26 -74.45 5.09
C ALA A 128 51.34 -73.02 4.52
N THR A 129 50.66 -72.07 5.17
CA THR A 129 50.65 -70.66 4.74
C THR A 129 52.03 -70.03 4.94
N PRO A 130 52.60 -69.30 3.94
CA PRO A 130 53.91 -68.67 4.07
C PRO A 130 54.01 -67.77 5.31
N GLY A 131 54.92 -68.11 6.22
CA GLY A 131 55.14 -67.41 7.49
C GLY A 131 54.91 -68.25 8.75
N ILE A 132 54.29 -69.43 8.66
CA ILE A 132 54.22 -70.37 9.79
C ILE A 132 55.46 -71.28 9.77
N THR A 133 56.25 -71.25 10.84
CA THR A 133 57.48 -72.06 11.03
C THR A 133 57.30 -73.19 12.05
N ASP A 134 56.06 -73.53 12.37
CA ASP A 134 55.69 -74.54 13.37
C ASP A 134 55.62 -75.94 12.73
N LYS A 135 56.30 -76.91 13.35
CA LYS A 135 56.35 -78.34 12.95
C LYS A 135 55.26 -79.19 13.62
N SER A 136 54.42 -78.58 14.45
CA SER A 136 53.45 -79.30 15.29
C SER A 136 52.38 -80.04 14.47
N GLY A 137 52.32 -81.35 14.67
CA GLY A 137 51.35 -82.26 14.07
C GLY A 137 49.94 -82.08 14.61
N GLY A 138 49.00 -82.76 13.96
CA GLY A 138 47.59 -82.71 14.32
C GLY A 138 47.18 -83.63 15.48
N ILE A 139 45.93 -83.45 15.92
CA ILE A 139 45.23 -84.31 16.89
C ILE A 139 44.14 -85.09 16.15
N ALA A 140 44.38 -86.37 15.87
CA ALA A 140 43.44 -87.31 15.26
C ALA A 140 42.90 -88.31 16.30
N ILE A 141 41.63 -88.20 16.70
CA ILE A 141 41.03 -89.07 17.74
C ILE A 141 39.73 -89.71 17.23
N GLY A 142 39.75 -91.02 16.98
CA GLY A 142 38.62 -91.80 16.49
C GLY A 142 39.02 -92.87 15.45
N HIS A 143 38.10 -93.77 15.13
CA HIS A 143 38.30 -94.79 14.09
C HIS A 143 38.50 -94.11 12.72
N ASP A 144 39.62 -94.36 12.04
CA ASP A 144 40.08 -93.68 10.81
C ASP A 144 40.11 -92.14 10.87
N ALA A 145 40.19 -91.54 12.05
CA ALA A 145 40.37 -90.09 12.18
C ALA A 145 41.71 -89.71 11.54
N THR A 146 41.73 -88.72 10.63
CA THR A 146 42.92 -88.36 9.84
C THR A 146 43.20 -86.85 9.93
N THR A 147 44.44 -86.48 10.22
CA THR A 147 44.97 -85.13 10.00
C THR A 147 46.07 -85.17 8.92
N LYS A 148 46.23 -84.09 8.15
CA LYS A 148 47.20 -83.99 7.03
C LYS A 148 48.00 -82.68 6.96
N ASP A 149 47.85 -81.79 7.94
CA ASP A 149 48.49 -80.47 7.95
C ASP A 149 48.72 -79.98 9.38
N ILE A 150 49.58 -78.97 9.55
CA ILE A 150 50.07 -78.49 10.85
C ILE A 150 48.94 -77.97 11.75
N ASN A 151 49.04 -78.24 13.06
CA ASN A 151 48.09 -77.82 14.09
C ASN A 151 46.60 -78.16 13.81
N THR A 152 46.33 -79.21 13.02
CA THR A 152 44.96 -79.61 12.68
C THR A 152 44.31 -80.51 13.75
N ILE A 153 42.99 -80.52 13.82
CA ILE A 153 42.22 -81.36 14.73
C ILE A 153 41.20 -82.19 13.93
N ALA A 154 41.12 -83.50 14.17
CA ALA A 154 40.18 -84.44 13.56
C ALA A 154 39.63 -85.40 14.65
N ILE A 155 38.42 -85.15 15.16
CA ILE A 155 37.86 -85.92 16.30
C ILE A 155 36.53 -86.58 15.93
N GLY A 156 36.55 -87.90 15.75
CA GLY A 156 35.39 -88.74 15.44
C GLY A 156 35.66 -89.73 14.30
N THR A 157 34.75 -90.69 14.11
CA THR A 157 34.87 -91.73 13.07
C THR A 157 35.01 -91.13 11.66
N SER A 158 36.09 -91.49 10.98
CA SER A 158 36.44 -91.09 9.61
C SER A 158 36.43 -89.56 9.40
N THR A 159 36.75 -88.79 10.45
CA THR A 159 37.03 -87.35 10.34
C THR A 159 38.30 -87.10 9.54
N ILE A 160 38.34 -86.08 8.68
CA ILE A 160 39.55 -85.74 7.91
C ILE A 160 39.80 -84.22 7.91
N GLY A 161 40.86 -83.76 8.59
CA GLY A 161 41.36 -82.39 8.52
C GLY A 161 42.58 -82.26 7.60
N GLN A 162 42.55 -81.35 6.62
CA GLN A 162 43.55 -81.31 5.53
C GLN A 162 44.21 -79.95 5.22
N GLY A 163 43.83 -78.87 5.91
CA GLY A 163 44.47 -77.55 5.75
C GLY A 163 44.92 -77.00 7.10
N ALA A 164 46.01 -76.26 7.14
CA ALA A 164 46.65 -75.79 8.38
C ALA A 164 45.66 -75.14 9.37
N GLN A 165 45.84 -75.44 10.66
CA GLN A 165 45.02 -74.96 11.80
C GLN A 165 43.52 -75.30 11.74
N ALA A 166 43.09 -76.19 10.82
CA ALA A 166 41.69 -76.55 10.64
C ALA A 166 41.17 -77.60 11.64
N VAL A 167 39.87 -77.54 11.96
CA VAL A 167 39.21 -78.35 13.01
C VAL A 167 38.01 -79.12 12.46
N ALA A 168 38.09 -80.45 12.38
CA ALA A 168 37.02 -81.36 11.96
C ALA A 168 36.53 -82.22 13.14
N ILE A 169 35.25 -82.19 13.49
CA ILE A 169 34.70 -82.92 14.64
C ILE A 169 33.35 -83.58 14.30
N GLY A 170 33.21 -84.88 14.55
CA GLY A 170 31.99 -85.67 14.31
C GLY A 170 32.08 -86.59 13.08
N ARG A 171 31.24 -87.63 13.02
CA ARG A 171 31.34 -88.69 11.97
C ARG A 171 31.43 -88.09 10.56
N ASN A 172 32.44 -88.50 9.80
CA ASN A 172 32.71 -88.05 8.42
C ASN A 172 32.89 -86.52 8.23
N ALA A 173 33.11 -85.74 9.30
CA ALA A 173 33.38 -84.31 9.17
C ALA A 173 34.71 -84.06 8.45
N ARG A 174 34.79 -83.02 7.62
CA ARG A 174 35.97 -82.73 6.80
C ARG A 174 36.29 -81.25 6.68
N THR A 175 37.54 -80.87 6.91
CA THR A 175 38.10 -79.57 6.55
C THR A 175 39.18 -79.74 5.50
N ILE A 176 39.20 -78.87 4.49
CA ILE A 176 40.14 -78.91 3.36
C ILE A 176 40.97 -77.63 3.25
N ALA A 177 40.39 -76.48 3.62
CA ALA A 177 41.06 -75.18 3.60
C ALA A 177 41.56 -74.76 4.99
N ASN A 178 42.59 -73.90 4.99
CA ASN A 178 43.26 -73.42 6.20
C ASN A 178 42.29 -72.60 7.08
N ASN A 179 42.46 -72.68 8.40
CA ASN A 179 41.57 -72.13 9.42
C ASN A 179 40.10 -72.61 9.34
N GLY A 180 39.79 -73.64 8.54
CA GLY A 180 38.44 -74.14 8.36
C GLY A 180 37.92 -74.92 9.57
N VAL A 181 36.65 -74.77 9.93
CA VAL A 181 36.03 -75.47 11.07
C VAL A 181 34.79 -76.25 10.62
N ALA A 182 34.83 -77.58 10.65
CA ALA A 182 33.71 -78.45 10.30
C ALA A 182 33.26 -79.29 11.50
N ILE A 183 32.13 -78.95 12.13
CA ILE A 183 31.63 -79.61 13.33
C ILE A 183 30.23 -80.19 13.07
N GLY A 184 30.08 -81.50 13.24
CA GLY A 184 28.85 -82.23 13.03
C GLY A 184 28.98 -83.35 11.99
N ASN A 185 27.98 -84.23 11.95
CA ASN A 185 27.95 -85.34 11.01
C ASN A 185 28.07 -84.87 9.56
N GLU A 186 29.05 -85.35 8.80
CA GLU A 186 29.24 -85.03 7.37
C GLU A 186 29.36 -83.52 7.08
N ALA A 187 29.72 -82.70 8.07
CA ALA A 187 30.03 -81.28 7.90
C ALA A 187 31.27 -81.10 7.02
N ARG A 188 31.29 -80.10 6.12
CA ARG A 188 32.39 -79.89 5.17
C ARG A 188 32.79 -78.42 5.04
N VAL A 189 34.08 -78.10 5.13
CA VAL A 189 34.62 -76.77 4.82
C VAL A 189 35.73 -76.88 3.77
N GLN A 190 35.63 -76.08 2.71
CA GLN A 190 36.72 -75.80 1.76
C GLN A 190 36.88 -74.28 1.46
N SER A 191 36.20 -73.43 2.24
CA SER A 191 36.40 -71.98 2.25
C SER A 191 37.47 -71.64 3.32
N THR A 192 38.47 -70.81 3.01
CA THR A 192 39.49 -70.41 4.00
C THR A 192 38.84 -69.57 5.10
N ASN A 193 39.20 -69.81 6.36
CA ASN A 193 38.51 -69.26 7.54
C ASN A 193 37.01 -69.65 7.63
N GLY A 194 36.54 -70.60 6.82
CA GLY A 194 35.13 -70.97 6.74
C GLY A 194 34.66 -71.85 7.92
N PHE A 195 33.38 -71.79 8.25
CA PHE A 195 32.82 -72.51 9.40
C PHE A 195 31.54 -73.25 9.00
N ALA A 196 31.54 -74.58 9.01
CA ALA A 196 30.37 -75.42 8.89
C ALA A 196 30.01 -76.07 10.24
N LEU A 197 28.79 -75.86 10.74
CA LEU A 197 28.30 -76.43 12.00
C LEU A 197 26.92 -77.06 11.81
N GLY A 198 26.83 -78.39 11.80
CA GLY A 198 25.56 -79.12 11.67
C GLY A 198 25.67 -80.39 10.82
N ASN A 199 24.58 -81.15 10.75
CA ASN A 199 24.55 -82.37 9.94
C ASN A 199 24.52 -82.00 8.43
N ASN A 200 25.53 -82.42 7.67
CA ASN A 200 25.70 -82.09 6.25
C ASN A 200 25.76 -80.57 5.95
N ALA A 201 26.21 -79.76 6.91
CA ALA A 201 26.49 -78.34 6.71
C ALA A 201 27.73 -78.15 5.81
N ARG A 202 27.72 -77.17 4.88
CA ARG A 202 28.80 -76.99 3.90
C ARG A 202 29.20 -75.52 3.66
N ALA A 203 30.49 -75.23 3.81
CA ALA A 203 31.10 -73.95 3.43
C ALA A 203 32.08 -74.14 2.24
N GLY A 204 31.94 -73.33 1.18
CA GLY A 204 32.72 -73.39 -0.05
C GLY A 204 32.21 -74.38 -1.13
N PHE A 205 31.06 -75.05 -0.90
CA PHE A 205 30.45 -76.02 -1.82
C PHE A 205 29.04 -75.62 -2.24
N ASP A 206 28.75 -75.70 -3.53
CA ASP A 206 27.44 -75.35 -4.10
C ASP A 206 26.35 -76.43 -3.92
N GLU A 207 25.21 -76.24 -4.58
CA GLU A 207 24.11 -77.21 -4.60
C GLU A 207 24.43 -78.50 -5.37
N ALA A 208 25.31 -78.43 -6.39
CA ALA A 208 25.81 -79.58 -7.14
C ALA A 208 27.01 -80.28 -6.47
N ASN A 209 27.44 -79.81 -5.28
CA ASN A 209 28.66 -80.19 -4.57
C ASN A 209 29.98 -79.91 -5.32
N GLN A 210 29.95 -78.99 -6.30
CA GLN A 210 31.15 -78.44 -6.91
C GLN A 210 31.85 -77.47 -5.96
N LEU A 211 33.16 -77.33 -6.14
CA LEU A 211 33.99 -76.38 -5.42
C LEU A 211 33.86 -74.99 -6.06
N ILE A 212 33.55 -73.97 -5.25
CA ILE A 212 33.47 -72.58 -5.71
C ILE A 212 34.72 -71.77 -5.37
N GLY A 213 35.51 -72.21 -4.37
CA GLY A 213 36.86 -71.68 -4.11
C GLY A 213 36.91 -70.24 -3.61
N LEU A 214 35.90 -69.81 -2.83
CA LEU A 214 35.82 -68.48 -2.23
C LEU A 214 35.90 -68.56 -0.70
N ASP A 215 36.42 -67.51 -0.07
CA ASP A 215 36.82 -67.51 1.35
C ASP A 215 35.81 -66.85 2.30
N ASN A 216 35.93 -67.19 3.59
CA ASN A 216 35.14 -66.70 4.73
C ASN A 216 33.65 -67.11 4.73
N ASP A 217 33.26 -68.18 4.02
CA ASP A 217 31.88 -68.68 4.00
C ASP A 217 31.50 -69.41 5.31
N GLN A 218 30.27 -69.18 5.80
CA GLN A 218 29.79 -69.74 7.08
C GLN A 218 28.42 -70.43 6.94
N ALA A 219 28.32 -71.69 7.35
CA ALA A 219 27.15 -72.55 7.18
C ALA A 219 26.73 -73.22 8.50
N PHE A 220 25.74 -72.65 9.18
CA PHE A 220 25.22 -73.13 10.46
C PHE A 220 23.85 -73.78 10.28
N GLY A 221 23.67 -75.01 10.76
CA GLY A 221 22.44 -75.79 10.69
C GLY A 221 22.48 -76.92 9.65
N SER A 222 21.57 -77.89 9.80
CA SER A 222 21.57 -79.09 8.95
C SER A 222 21.36 -78.75 7.47
N ASN A 223 22.17 -79.33 6.58
CA ASN A 223 22.15 -79.07 5.13
C ASN A 223 22.38 -77.59 4.71
N ALA A 224 22.78 -76.70 5.63
CA ALA A 224 23.08 -75.31 5.33
C ALA A 224 24.24 -75.22 4.32
N ARG A 225 24.16 -74.27 3.37
CA ARG A 225 25.17 -74.06 2.32
C ARG A 225 25.54 -72.58 2.20
N ALA A 226 26.80 -72.28 2.43
CA ALA A 226 27.43 -71.02 2.09
C ALA A 226 28.57 -71.29 1.09
N TYR A 227 28.58 -70.59 -0.05
CA TYR A 227 29.53 -70.81 -1.14
C TYR A 227 29.70 -69.56 -2.02
N GLY A 228 29.49 -68.39 -1.42
CA GLY A 228 29.38 -67.13 -2.15
C GLY A 228 30.62 -66.24 -2.08
N GLY A 229 31.55 -66.53 -1.18
CA GLY A 229 32.59 -65.59 -0.75
C GLY A 229 32.02 -64.65 0.31
N SER A 230 32.51 -64.82 1.54
CA SER A 230 32.02 -64.14 2.75
C SER A 230 30.50 -64.26 2.95
N SER A 231 29.90 -65.37 2.50
CA SER A 231 28.46 -65.59 2.60
C SER A 231 28.08 -66.35 3.87
N MET A 232 26.89 -66.08 4.41
CA MET A 232 26.43 -66.62 5.70
C MET A 232 25.08 -67.30 5.56
N ALA A 233 25.03 -68.62 5.75
CA ALA A 233 23.82 -69.43 5.79
C ALA A 233 23.56 -69.95 7.21
N PHE A 234 22.46 -69.51 7.85
CA PHE A 234 22.10 -69.90 9.21
C PHE A 234 20.67 -70.48 9.25
N GLY A 235 20.55 -71.80 9.27
CA GLY A 235 19.28 -72.52 9.37
C GLY A 235 19.27 -73.83 8.58
N ASN A 236 18.32 -74.71 8.91
CA ASN A 236 18.14 -75.97 8.16
C ASN A 236 17.77 -75.65 6.69
N ASN A 237 18.49 -76.22 5.73
CA ASN A 237 18.37 -75.91 4.29
C ASN A 237 18.58 -74.42 3.91
N ALA A 238 19.25 -73.60 4.75
CA ALA A 238 19.61 -72.23 4.39
C ALA A 238 20.67 -72.20 3.27
N LYS A 239 20.57 -71.26 2.32
CA LYS A 239 21.47 -71.16 1.16
C LYS A 239 21.91 -69.73 0.90
N ALA A 240 23.22 -69.47 0.90
CA ALA A 240 23.83 -68.18 0.59
C ALA A 240 24.87 -68.34 -0.53
N SER A 241 24.49 -68.04 -1.77
CA SER A 241 25.19 -68.50 -2.98
C SER A 241 26.01 -67.45 -3.73
N LYS A 242 26.22 -66.27 -3.16
CA LYS A 242 26.78 -65.08 -3.82
C LYS A 242 27.57 -64.18 -2.86
N GLY A 243 28.31 -63.20 -3.41
CA GLY A 243 29.25 -62.38 -2.64
C GLY A 243 28.55 -61.62 -1.51
N GLY A 244 28.99 -61.85 -0.27
CA GLY A 244 28.41 -61.23 0.93
C GLY A 244 26.92 -61.57 1.17
N ALA A 245 26.39 -62.63 0.55
CA ALA A 245 24.99 -63.02 0.70
C ALA A 245 24.68 -63.55 2.11
N ILE A 246 23.56 -63.14 2.69
CA ILE A 246 23.10 -63.56 4.02
C ILE A 246 21.77 -64.28 3.90
N ALA A 247 21.68 -65.52 4.41
CA ALA A 247 20.47 -66.35 4.41
C ALA A 247 20.23 -66.92 5.81
N MET A 248 19.31 -66.35 6.58
CA MET A 248 19.05 -66.72 7.98
C MET A 248 17.60 -67.18 8.16
N GLY A 249 17.40 -68.49 8.27
CA GLY A 249 16.09 -69.12 8.46
C GLY A 249 16.04 -70.56 7.94
N ASN A 250 15.00 -71.30 8.32
CA ASN A 250 14.74 -72.60 7.70
C ASN A 250 14.35 -72.37 6.22
N GLY A 251 15.08 -72.98 5.28
CA GLY A 251 14.82 -72.87 3.85
C GLY A 251 15.06 -71.48 3.23
N SER A 252 15.68 -70.54 3.95
CA SER A 252 15.99 -69.19 3.43
C SER A 252 17.02 -69.25 2.30
N GLN A 253 16.84 -68.46 1.25
CA GLN A 253 17.69 -68.44 0.06
C GLN A 253 18.10 -67.00 -0.28
N SER A 254 19.40 -66.69 -0.13
CA SER A 254 20.00 -65.50 -0.72
C SER A 254 20.87 -65.90 -1.90
N ARG A 255 20.48 -65.45 -3.09
CA ARG A 255 20.99 -65.88 -4.40
C ARG A 255 21.50 -64.74 -5.28
N GLY A 256 21.35 -63.48 -4.85
CA GLY A 256 22.00 -62.32 -5.46
C GLY A 256 23.17 -61.80 -4.63
N ASP A 257 24.11 -61.13 -5.28
CA ASP A 257 25.25 -60.48 -4.62
C ASP A 257 24.76 -59.38 -3.66
N TRP A 258 25.31 -59.35 -2.44
CA TRP A 258 24.85 -58.59 -1.28
C TRP A 258 23.37 -58.82 -0.88
N GLY A 259 22.76 -59.91 -1.33
CA GLY A 259 21.37 -60.24 -1.00
C GLY A 259 21.19 -60.65 0.46
N VAL A 260 20.07 -60.25 1.08
CA VAL A 260 19.76 -60.55 2.49
C VAL A 260 18.38 -61.21 2.59
N ALA A 261 18.34 -62.50 2.94
CA ALA A 261 17.12 -63.29 3.14
C ALA A 261 17.01 -63.74 4.61
N ILE A 262 16.14 -63.11 5.40
CA ILE A 262 16.00 -63.37 6.85
C ILE A 262 14.55 -63.77 7.15
N GLY A 263 14.34 -65.07 7.41
CA GLY A 263 13.04 -65.65 7.75
C GLY A 263 12.87 -67.07 7.20
N ASN A 264 11.85 -67.79 7.69
CA ASN A 264 11.51 -69.11 7.15
C ASN A 264 11.07 -68.96 5.68
N GLY A 265 11.72 -69.65 4.75
CA GLY A 265 11.39 -69.60 3.32
C GLY A 265 11.64 -68.26 2.62
N ALA A 266 12.34 -67.30 3.26
CA ALA A 266 12.67 -66.00 2.68
C ALA A 266 13.57 -66.13 1.43
N LYS A 267 13.36 -65.29 0.41
CA LYS A 267 14.06 -65.36 -0.89
C LYS A 267 14.55 -63.98 -1.34
N ALA A 268 15.87 -63.78 -1.35
CA ALA A 268 16.53 -62.62 -1.96
C ALA A 268 17.26 -63.08 -3.23
N LEU A 269 16.62 -62.97 -4.41
CA LEU A 269 17.08 -63.68 -5.62
C LEU A 269 17.94 -62.84 -6.58
N ALA A 270 17.97 -61.52 -6.42
CA ALA A 270 18.75 -60.60 -7.28
C ALA A 270 19.71 -59.71 -6.47
N GLN A 271 20.61 -59.02 -7.19
CA GLN A 271 21.64 -58.15 -6.62
C GLN A 271 21.02 -57.08 -5.68
N GLY A 272 21.54 -56.97 -4.45
CA GLY A 272 21.08 -56.01 -3.44
C GLY A 272 19.66 -56.24 -2.92
N ALA A 273 19.02 -57.35 -3.29
CA ALA A 273 17.66 -57.68 -2.88
C ALA A 273 17.59 -58.04 -1.38
N ARG A 274 16.52 -57.62 -0.71
CA ARG A 274 16.32 -57.77 0.74
C ARG A 274 14.95 -58.36 1.01
N ALA A 275 14.92 -59.53 1.64
CA ALA A 275 13.72 -60.30 1.94
C ALA A 275 13.70 -60.63 3.44
N ILE A 276 12.92 -59.90 4.24
CA ILE A 276 12.94 -59.96 5.71
C ILE A 276 11.54 -60.30 6.23
N GLY A 277 11.26 -61.59 6.36
CA GLY A 277 9.97 -62.13 6.80
C GLY A 277 9.84 -63.62 6.48
N ALA A 278 8.80 -64.27 7.01
CA ALA A 278 8.46 -65.61 6.52
C ALA A 278 7.96 -65.51 5.07
N ASN A 279 8.38 -66.41 4.18
CA ASN A 279 8.07 -66.46 2.74
C ASN A 279 8.39 -65.20 1.89
N SER A 280 8.85 -64.10 2.50
CA SER A 280 9.10 -62.83 1.82
C SER A 280 10.02 -63.04 0.61
N THR A 281 9.65 -62.49 -0.55
CA THR A 281 10.36 -62.67 -1.81
C THR A 281 10.72 -61.32 -2.40
N ALA A 282 12.01 -61.07 -2.58
CA ALA A 282 12.56 -59.94 -3.33
C ALA A 282 13.48 -60.50 -4.42
N ASP A 283 13.06 -60.43 -5.68
CA ASP A 283 13.73 -61.10 -6.80
C ASP A 283 14.16 -60.16 -7.94
N ALA A 284 13.92 -58.87 -7.80
CA ALA A 284 14.45 -57.82 -8.66
C ALA A 284 15.60 -57.03 -8.00
N THR A 285 16.46 -56.42 -8.82
CA THR A 285 17.64 -55.67 -8.35
C THR A 285 17.26 -54.55 -7.39
N ASN A 286 17.95 -54.49 -6.24
CA ASN A 286 17.72 -53.57 -5.12
C ASN A 286 16.32 -53.62 -4.46
N ALA A 287 15.45 -54.59 -4.82
CA ALA A 287 14.12 -54.68 -4.25
C ALA A 287 14.13 -55.07 -2.75
N ALA A 288 13.15 -54.61 -1.99
CA ALA A 288 13.04 -54.84 -0.55
C ALA A 288 11.63 -55.31 -0.15
N ALA A 289 11.51 -56.59 0.21
CA ALA A 289 10.30 -57.22 0.76
C ALA A 289 10.47 -57.42 2.28
N MET A 290 9.55 -56.90 3.10
CA MET A 290 9.59 -56.99 4.55
C MET A 290 8.20 -57.32 5.12
N GLY A 291 8.03 -58.49 5.71
CA GLY A 291 6.74 -58.99 6.21
C GLY A 291 6.46 -60.43 5.79
N TRP A 292 5.41 -61.03 6.35
CA TRP A 292 4.99 -62.38 5.97
C TRP A 292 4.41 -62.37 4.55
N ASP A 293 4.92 -63.22 3.66
CA ASP A 293 4.42 -63.37 2.28
C ASP A 293 4.49 -62.06 1.45
N SER A 294 5.36 -61.12 1.83
CA SER A 294 5.59 -59.87 1.09
C SER A 294 6.39 -60.12 -0.20
N GLU A 295 6.05 -59.42 -1.29
CA GLU A 295 6.60 -59.62 -2.64
C GLU A 295 7.10 -58.31 -3.24
N ALA A 296 8.40 -58.20 -3.52
CA ALA A 296 9.04 -57.05 -4.16
C ALA A 296 9.74 -57.49 -5.47
N THR A 297 8.98 -57.48 -6.57
CA THR A 297 9.38 -58.00 -7.89
C THR A 297 9.68 -56.90 -8.92
N GLY A 298 9.51 -55.63 -8.54
CA GLY A 298 9.92 -54.48 -9.35
C GLY A 298 11.35 -54.03 -9.03
N ALA A 299 12.09 -53.54 -10.03
CA ALA A 299 13.44 -53.03 -9.81
C ALA A 299 13.42 -51.83 -8.83
N SER A 300 14.22 -51.91 -7.77
CA SER A 300 14.22 -50.96 -6.64
C SER A 300 12.84 -50.75 -5.97
N SER A 301 11.94 -51.74 -6.00
CA SER A 301 10.64 -51.66 -5.32
C SER A 301 10.72 -51.98 -3.82
N ILE A 302 9.72 -51.53 -3.06
CA ILE A 302 9.66 -51.65 -1.60
C ILE A 302 8.28 -52.18 -1.19
N ALA A 303 8.20 -53.43 -0.74
CA ALA A 303 7.01 -54.05 -0.17
C ALA A 303 7.17 -54.24 1.35
N VAL A 304 6.36 -53.56 2.17
CA VAL A 304 6.45 -53.63 3.65
C VAL A 304 5.07 -53.92 4.26
N GLY A 305 4.82 -55.17 4.65
CA GLY A 305 3.57 -55.62 5.23
C GLY A 305 3.28 -57.09 4.93
N GLU A 306 2.32 -57.67 5.65
CA GLU A 306 1.81 -59.01 5.37
C GLU A 306 1.11 -59.03 4.00
N THR A 307 1.50 -59.93 3.08
CA THR A 307 1.02 -59.98 1.68
C THR A 307 1.18 -58.68 0.87
N ALA A 308 2.05 -57.76 1.31
CA ALA A 308 2.32 -56.52 0.57
C ALA A 308 3.05 -56.83 -0.74
N LYS A 309 2.61 -56.25 -1.87
CA LYS A 309 3.08 -56.59 -3.21
C LYS A 309 3.46 -55.36 -4.04
N SER A 310 4.75 -55.19 -4.32
CA SER A 310 5.33 -54.06 -5.06
C SER A 310 6.03 -54.58 -6.32
N THR A 311 5.29 -54.66 -7.43
CA THR A 311 5.79 -55.22 -8.72
C THR A 311 6.23 -54.14 -9.71
N GLY A 312 5.82 -52.89 -9.51
CA GLY A 312 6.28 -51.78 -10.34
C GLY A 312 7.75 -51.47 -10.07
N THR A 313 8.50 -51.11 -11.10
CA THR A 313 9.79 -50.44 -10.93
C THR A 313 9.61 -49.23 -10.01
N ASN A 314 10.59 -48.96 -9.15
CA ASN A 314 10.57 -47.86 -8.17
C ASN A 314 9.30 -47.75 -7.28
N SER A 315 8.47 -48.79 -7.21
CA SER A 315 7.17 -48.76 -6.51
C SER A 315 7.31 -48.98 -5.00
N ILE A 316 6.32 -48.50 -4.25
CA ILE A 316 6.27 -48.60 -2.78
C ILE A 316 4.89 -49.12 -2.36
N ALA A 317 4.82 -50.32 -1.80
CA ALA A 317 3.63 -50.91 -1.19
C ALA A 317 3.85 -51.07 0.33
N ILE A 318 3.13 -50.32 1.17
CA ILE A 318 3.29 -50.35 2.64
C ILE A 318 1.93 -50.60 3.32
N GLY A 319 1.79 -51.74 3.99
CA GLY A 319 0.58 -52.16 4.71
C GLY A 319 0.14 -53.58 4.32
N THR A 320 -0.65 -54.23 5.19
CA THR A 320 -1.19 -55.58 4.92
C THR A 320 -2.02 -55.57 3.64
N GLY A 321 -1.65 -56.40 2.66
CA GLY A 321 -2.32 -56.49 1.36
C GLY A 321 -2.20 -55.23 0.48
N ALA A 322 -1.28 -54.30 0.78
CA ALA A 322 -1.00 -53.17 -0.08
C ALA A 322 -0.41 -53.64 -1.43
N LYS A 323 -0.91 -53.13 -2.55
CA LYS A 323 -0.52 -53.52 -3.91
C LYS A 323 -0.11 -52.29 -4.73
N ALA A 324 1.15 -52.21 -5.12
CA ALA A 324 1.69 -51.20 -6.04
C ALA A 324 2.24 -51.90 -7.29
N THR A 325 1.43 -52.02 -8.34
CA THR A 325 1.85 -52.68 -9.60
C THR A 325 2.34 -51.69 -10.64
N GLY A 326 1.65 -50.56 -10.82
CA GLY A 326 1.99 -49.59 -11.86
C GLY A 326 2.06 -50.22 -13.25
N GLU A 327 1.01 -50.95 -13.63
CA GLU A 327 0.92 -51.63 -14.92
C GLU A 327 0.94 -50.59 -16.06
N SER A 328 1.82 -50.79 -17.04
CA SER A 328 1.84 -50.04 -18.29
C SER A 328 1.24 -50.90 -19.39
N THR A 329 0.01 -50.58 -19.80
CA THR A 329 -0.74 -51.27 -20.87
C THR A 329 -0.08 -51.13 -22.25
N VAL A 330 0.79 -50.12 -22.43
CA VAL A 330 1.72 -50.02 -23.56
C VAL A 330 3.13 -50.45 -23.18
N GLY A 331 3.79 -51.19 -24.08
CA GLY A 331 5.16 -51.71 -23.92
C GLY A 331 6.26 -50.65 -24.05
N THR A 332 6.05 -49.43 -23.55
CA THR A 332 7.07 -48.38 -23.48
C THR A 332 7.92 -48.53 -22.21
N ASN A 333 9.24 -48.60 -22.34
CA ASN A 333 10.20 -48.72 -21.22
C ASN A 333 10.37 -47.42 -20.41
N ILE A 334 9.28 -46.73 -20.07
CA ILE A 334 9.29 -45.63 -19.09
C ILE A 334 9.24 -46.27 -17.69
N PRO A 335 10.18 -45.94 -16.78
CA PRO A 335 10.17 -46.46 -15.43
C PRO A 335 8.82 -46.22 -14.78
N THR A 336 8.22 -47.28 -14.25
CA THR A 336 7.02 -47.13 -13.44
C THR A 336 7.41 -46.52 -12.08
N SER A 337 6.47 -45.88 -11.40
CA SER A 337 6.68 -45.31 -10.06
C SER A 337 5.31 -45.09 -9.41
N THR A 338 5.01 -45.87 -8.37
CA THR A 338 3.69 -45.90 -7.73
C THR A 338 3.79 -46.09 -6.23
N VAL A 339 2.81 -45.58 -5.49
CA VAL A 339 2.77 -45.59 -4.03
C VAL A 339 1.43 -46.11 -3.55
N ALA A 340 1.40 -47.25 -2.86
CA ALA A 340 0.23 -47.80 -2.18
C ALA A 340 0.50 -47.90 -0.67
N ILE A 341 -0.14 -47.07 0.14
CA ILE A 341 0.09 -47.02 1.61
C ILE A 341 -1.23 -47.21 2.35
N GLY A 342 -1.37 -48.34 3.06
CA GLY A 342 -2.54 -48.68 3.86
C GLY A 342 -2.97 -50.13 3.69
N HIS A 343 -3.78 -50.62 4.64
CA HIS A 343 -4.32 -51.98 4.59
C HIS A 343 -5.21 -52.16 3.35
N GLY A 344 -4.79 -52.98 2.39
CA GLY A 344 -5.49 -53.21 1.12
C GLY A 344 -5.47 -52.03 0.14
N ALA A 345 -4.54 -51.08 0.28
CA ALA A 345 -4.36 -49.99 -0.69
C ALA A 345 -3.92 -50.54 -2.07
N GLN A 346 -4.46 -50.03 -3.18
CA GLN A 346 -4.19 -50.53 -4.54
C GLN A 346 -3.85 -49.39 -5.50
N ALA A 347 -2.55 -49.20 -5.78
CA ALA A 347 -2.02 -48.33 -6.83
C ALA A 347 -1.71 -49.19 -8.07
N LEU A 348 -2.48 -49.00 -9.15
CA LEU A 348 -2.52 -49.95 -10.26
C LEU A 348 -1.99 -49.37 -11.58
N GLU A 349 -2.21 -48.09 -11.87
CA GLU A 349 -1.63 -47.38 -13.03
C GLU A 349 -0.29 -46.73 -12.69
N ASN A 350 0.50 -46.40 -13.73
CA ASN A 350 1.78 -45.73 -13.53
C ASN A 350 1.63 -44.26 -13.08
N GLY A 351 2.30 -43.90 -11.98
CA GLY A 351 2.24 -42.59 -11.33
C GLY A 351 1.29 -42.50 -10.13
N ASP A 352 0.50 -43.54 -9.89
CA ASP A 352 -0.53 -43.56 -8.83
C ASP A 352 0.03 -43.34 -7.41
N ILE A 353 -0.65 -42.50 -6.64
CA ILE A 353 -0.45 -42.29 -5.20
C ILE A 353 -1.75 -42.62 -4.46
N VAL A 354 -1.80 -43.80 -3.84
CA VAL A 354 -2.99 -44.37 -3.19
C VAL A 354 -2.73 -44.58 -1.70
N ILE A 355 -3.37 -43.80 -0.83
CA ILE A 355 -3.10 -43.76 0.61
C ILE A 355 -4.39 -43.93 1.43
N GLY A 356 -4.63 -45.12 1.97
CA GLY A 356 -5.77 -45.40 2.84
C GLY A 356 -6.13 -46.88 2.97
N ARG A 357 -6.99 -47.22 3.94
CA ARG A 357 -7.55 -48.58 4.04
C ARG A 357 -8.47 -48.82 2.84
N SER A 358 -8.22 -49.88 2.08
CA SER A 358 -8.99 -50.24 0.88
C SER A 358 -9.04 -49.16 -0.21
N ALA A 359 -8.17 -48.15 -0.16
CA ALA A 359 -8.08 -47.09 -1.17
C ALA A 359 -7.63 -47.69 -2.52
N LYS A 360 -8.19 -47.23 -3.64
CA LYS A 360 -7.95 -47.88 -4.94
C LYS A 360 -7.93 -46.93 -6.14
N SER A 361 -6.88 -47.03 -6.95
CA SER A 361 -6.91 -46.63 -8.36
C SER A 361 -7.18 -47.84 -9.26
N ILE A 362 -7.66 -47.63 -10.49
CA ILE A 362 -8.11 -48.68 -11.42
C ILE A 362 -7.46 -48.47 -12.79
N VAL A 363 -6.95 -49.55 -13.37
CA VAL A 363 -6.35 -49.56 -14.71
C VAL A 363 -7.41 -49.29 -15.78
N SER A 364 -7.17 -48.27 -16.60
CA SER A 364 -7.92 -47.97 -17.80
C SER A 364 -7.54 -48.93 -18.93
N THR A 365 -8.53 -49.52 -19.60
CA THR A 365 -8.30 -50.37 -20.79
C THR A 365 -7.86 -49.58 -22.02
N GLU A 366 -8.06 -48.25 -22.02
CA GLU A 366 -8.05 -47.43 -23.25
C GLU A 366 -6.86 -46.49 -23.40
N HIS A 367 -5.88 -46.46 -22.47
CA HIS A 367 -4.81 -45.46 -22.49
C HIS A 367 -3.37 -45.98 -22.50
N GLY A 368 -2.62 -45.49 -23.49
CA GLY A 368 -1.22 -45.80 -23.74
C GLY A 368 -0.30 -44.58 -23.62
N ASN A 369 -0.56 -43.71 -22.63
CA ASN A 369 0.16 -42.46 -22.45
C ASN A 369 0.71 -42.38 -21.01
N PRO A 370 1.93 -42.88 -20.74
CA PRO A 370 2.44 -43.06 -19.38
C PRO A 370 2.67 -41.73 -18.64
N GLY A 371 2.40 -41.74 -17.33
CA GLY A 371 2.73 -40.63 -16.42
C GLY A 371 1.54 -39.79 -15.93
N SER A 372 0.29 -40.20 -16.13
CA SER A 372 -0.91 -39.46 -15.71
C SER A 372 -1.59 -40.03 -14.45
N GLY A 373 -0.81 -40.47 -13.47
CA GLY A 373 -1.29 -41.19 -12.27
C GLY A 373 -2.27 -40.41 -11.39
N ALA A 374 -3.13 -41.16 -10.69
CA ALA A 374 -4.17 -40.62 -9.83
C ALA A 374 -3.70 -40.44 -8.37
N VAL A 375 -4.33 -39.50 -7.66
CA VAL A 375 -4.12 -39.25 -6.22
C VAL A 375 -5.38 -39.67 -5.47
N VAL A 376 -5.33 -40.83 -4.81
CA VAL A 376 -6.47 -41.41 -4.09
C VAL A 376 -6.12 -41.51 -2.61
N MET A 377 -6.72 -40.68 -1.75
CA MET A 377 -6.41 -40.64 -0.32
C MET A 377 -7.67 -40.76 0.54
N GLY A 378 -7.70 -41.68 1.51
CA GLY A 378 -8.82 -41.90 2.41
C GLY A 378 -9.28 -43.36 2.46
N ALA A 379 -10.08 -43.72 3.47
CA ALA A 379 -10.62 -45.07 3.58
C ALA A 379 -11.69 -45.33 2.52
N ASP A 380 -11.57 -46.44 1.78
CA ASP A 380 -12.45 -46.83 0.67
C ASP A 380 -12.58 -45.77 -0.45
N ALA A 381 -11.61 -44.85 -0.57
CA ALA A 381 -11.54 -43.87 -1.64
C ALA A 381 -11.19 -44.54 -2.98
N ALA A 382 -11.75 -44.07 -4.09
CA ALA A 382 -11.54 -44.69 -5.41
C ALA A 382 -11.35 -43.69 -6.57
N SER A 383 -10.42 -44.00 -7.47
CA SER A 383 -10.37 -43.44 -8.82
C SER A 383 -10.87 -44.43 -9.86
N TYR A 384 -11.66 -43.95 -10.82
CA TYR A 384 -12.08 -44.66 -12.02
C TYR A 384 -11.64 -43.95 -13.32
N GLY A 385 -10.89 -42.85 -13.24
CA GLY A 385 -10.41 -42.06 -14.37
C GLY A 385 -8.94 -42.29 -14.71
N ALA A 386 -8.60 -42.17 -16.00
CA ALA A 386 -7.30 -42.55 -16.56
C ALA A 386 -6.23 -41.43 -16.56
N ARG A 387 -6.56 -40.20 -16.14
CA ARG A 387 -5.67 -39.04 -16.31
C ARG A 387 -5.73 -38.00 -15.18
N GLY A 388 -4.98 -38.25 -14.12
CA GLY A 388 -4.72 -37.25 -13.06
C GLY A 388 -5.93 -36.99 -12.16
N ASP A 389 -6.71 -38.04 -11.88
CA ASP A 389 -7.82 -38.01 -10.94
C ASP A 389 -7.35 -37.69 -9.51
N VAL A 390 -8.18 -36.98 -8.74
CA VAL A 390 -7.91 -36.62 -7.33
C VAL A 390 -9.11 -36.99 -6.47
N ALA A 391 -9.05 -38.11 -5.76
CA ALA A 391 -10.09 -38.62 -4.87
C ALA A 391 -9.60 -38.58 -3.40
N ILE A 392 -9.87 -37.49 -2.67
CA ILE A 392 -9.35 -37.24 -1.32
C ILE A 392 -10.49 -37.15 -0.30
N GLY A 393 -10.77 -38.24 0.40
CA GLY A 393 -11.77 -38.34 1.47
C GLY A 393 -12.24 -39.78 1.69
N ALA A 394 -12.86 -40.07 2.84
CA ALA A 394 -13.43 -41.39 3.08
C ALA A 394 -14.56 -41.67 2.07
N SER A 395 -14.46 -42.74 1.30
CA SER A 395 -15.39 -43.08 0.21
C SER A 395 -15.59 -41.97 -0.86
N ALA A 396 -14.60 -41.10 -1.05
CA ALA A 396 -14.55 -40.20 -2.19
C ALA A 396 -14.37 -41.01 -3.48
N GLU A 397 -15.12 -40.70 -4.55
CA GLU A 397 -15.02 -41.43 -5.83
C GLU A 397 -14.99 -40.51 -7.05
N THR A 398 -13.97 -40.62 -7.90
CA THR A 398 -13.88 -39.87 -9.17
C THR A 398 -14.26 -40.70 -10.38
N ASN A 399 -14.95 -40.07 -11.36
CA ASN A 399 -15.44 -40.71 -12.59
C ASN A 399 -16.32 -41.95 -12.39
N VAL A 400 -17.20 -41.96 -11.37
CA VAL A 400 -18.08 -43.08 -10.97
C VAL A 400 -18.95 -43.64 -12.12
N LYS A 401 -19.19 -42.87 -13.18
CA LYS A 401 -19.92 -43.35 -14.37
C LYS A 401 -19.13 -44.38 -15.20
N ILE A 402 -17.83 -44.58 -14.93
CA ILE A 402 -16.99 -45.65 -15.52
C ILE A 402 -17.06 -46.94 -14.68
N LYS A 403 -17.40 -46.85 -13.38
CA LYS A 403 -17.60 -48.01 -12.47
C LYS A 403 -18.75 -48.93 -12.88
N ASN A 404 -19.71 -48.41 -13.66
CA ASN A 404 -20.94 -49.11 -14.06
C ASN A 404 -21.01 -49.12 -15.59
N ASP A 405 -20.99 -50.30 -16.21
CA ASP A 405 -20.85 -50.49 -17.67
C ASP A 405 -22.04 -49.94 -18.49
N GLY A 406 -22.05 -48.63 -18.68
CA GLY A 406 -23.08 -47.88 -19.43
C GLY A 406 -22.80 -46.38 -19.54
N GLY A 407 -21.57 -45.95 -19.21
CA GLY A 407 -21.17 -44.54 -19.25
C GLY A 407 -20.83 -44.05 -20.66
N THR A 408 -21.51 -42.99 -21.11
CA THR A 408 -21.15 -42.24 -22.33
C THR A 408 -19.81 -41.47 -22.25
N VAL A 409 -19.06 -41.61 -21.15
CA VAL A 409 -17.78 -40.94 -20.92
C VAL A 409 -16.65 -41.83 -21.43
N ASN A 410 -15.96 -41.38 -22.49
CA ASN A 410 -14.78 -42.08 -23.00
C ASN A 410 -13.65 -42.02 -21.96
N PRO A 411 -13.10 -43.17 -21.49
CA PRO A 411 -12.05 -43.20 -20.47
C PRO A 411 -10.81 -42.34 -20.79
N LYS A 412 -10.52 -42.13 -22.08
CA LYS A 412 -9.47 -41.24 -22.61
C LYS A 412 -9.48 -39.81 -22.04
N TYR A 413 -10.66 -39.30 -21.68
CA TYR A 413 -10.85 -37.94 -21.18
C TYR A 413 -11.35 -37.92 -19.73
N ALA A 414 -11.33 -39.07 -19.05
CA ALA A 414 -11.73 -39.19 -17.65
C ALA A 414 -10.73 -38.48 -16.74
N GLN A 415 -11.19 -37.36 -16.18
CA GLN A 415 -10.48 -36.52 -15.22
C GLN A 415 -11.51 -36.05 -14.20
N GLY A 416 -11.25 -36.22 -12.91
CA GLY A 416 -12.18 -35.85 -11.85
C GLY A 416 -11.48 -35.44 -10.57
N VAL A 417 -12.07 -34.49 -9.85
CA VAL A 417 -11.60 -34.06 -8.53
C VAL A 417 -12.75 -34.24 -7.53
N ALA A 418 -12.64 -35.21 -6.63
CA ALA A 418 -13.58 -35.47 -5.54
C ALA A 418 -12.85 -35.30 -4.20
N ILE A 419 -13.03 -34.18 -3.52
CA ILE A 419 -12.32 -33.86 -2.27
C ILE A 419 -13.33 -33.64 -1.16
N GLY A 420 -13.42 -34.58 -0.22
CA GLY A 420 -14.40 -34.61 0.88
C GLY A 420 -14.84 -36.04 1.18
N SER A 421 -15.29 -36.32 2.40
CA SER A 421 -15.97 -37.60 2.69
C SER A 421 -17.14 -37.77 1.72
N THR A 422 -17.31 -38.94 1.13
CA THR A 422 -18.38 -39.31 0.19
C THR A 422 -18.64 -38.35 -1.00
N ALA A 423 -17.70 -37.45 -1.31
CA ALA A 423 -17.75 -36.58 -2.49
C ALA A 423 -17.60 -37.41 -3.78
N LYS A 424 -18.38 -37.10 -4.83
CA LYS A 424 -18.40 -37.92 -6.07
C LYS A 424 -18.46 -37.12 -7.37
N THR A 425 -17.68 -37.56 -8.35
CA THR A 425 -17.75 -37.05 -9.73
C THR A 425 -18.20 -38.15 -10.71
N TYR A 426 -19.05 -37.80 -11.67
CA TYR A 426 -19.66 -38.73 -12.65
C TYR A 426 -19.48 -38.30 -14.12
N GLY A 427 -18.82 -37.16 -14.38
CA GLY A 427 -18.53 -36.68 -15.74
C GLY A 427 -17.07 -36.27 -15.91
N THR A 428 -16.61 -36.08 -17.14
CA THR A 428 -15.21 -35.70 -17.39
C THR A 428 -14.95 -34.25 -16.97
N GLN A 429 -13.74 -33.97 -16.49
CA GLN A 429 -13.29 -32.65 -16.02
C GLN A 429 -14.20 -32.02 -14.93
N SER A 430 -14.85 -32.86 -14.12
CA SER A 430 -15.79 -32.39 -13.08
C SER A 430 -15.19 -32.38 -11.67
N LEU A 431 -15.71 -31.48 -10.83
CA LEU A 431 -15.18 -31.12 -9.52
C LEU A 431 -16.29 -31.25 -8.46
N ALA A 432 -16.11 -32.11 -7.47
CA ALA A 432 -16.91 -32.21 -6.25
C ALA A 432 -16.01 -31.89 -5.04
N LEU A 433 -16.32 -30.81 -4.32
CA LEU A 433 -15.50 -30.31 -3.21
C LEU A 433 -16.33 -30.09 -1.95
N GLY A 434 -15.81 -30.59 -0.83
CA GLY A 434 -16.48 -30.71 0.46
C GLY A 434 -17.39 -31.95 0.54
N ALA A 435 -17.86 -32.25 1.74
CA ALA A 435 -18.44 -33.55 2.06
C ALA A 435 -19.77 -33.84 1.34
N ASP A 436 -19.95 -35.11 0.95
CA ASP A 436 -21.18 -35.72 0.46
C ASP A 436 -21.74 -35.09 -0.84
N THR A 437 -20.93 -34.24 -1.50
CA THR A 437 -21.23 -33.46 -2.73
C THR A 437 -21.17 -34.27 -4.03
N ARG A 438 -21.85 -33.80 -5.09
CA ARG A 438 -22.01 -34.54 -6.36
C ARG A 438 -21.89 -33.67 -7.62
N ALA A 439 -20.89 -33.95 -8.45
CA ALA A 439 -20.73 -33.36 -9.78
C ALA A 439 -21.10 -34.40 -10.87
N ILE A 440 -22.23 -34.19 -11.54
CA ILE A 440 -22.91 -35.15 -12.42
C ILE A 440 -23.10 -34.56 -13.83
N GLY A 441 -21.98 -34.40 -14.53
CA GLY A 441 -21.94 -33.89 -15.91
C GLY A 441 -20.52 -33.51 -16.30
N ASN A 442 -20.27 -33.37 -17.61
CA ASN A 442 -18.95 -32.97 -18.10
C ASN A 442 -18.69 -31.49 -17.75
N SER A 443 -17.52 -31.17 -17.22
CA SER A 443 -17.18 -29.84 -16.68
C SER A 443 -18.17 -29.33 -15.60
N SER A 444 -18.83 -30.22 -14.85
CA SER A 444 -19.70 -29.84 -13.73
C SER A 444 -18.90 -29.54 -12.46
N VAL A 445 -19.37 -28.58 -11.66
CA VAL A 445 -18.70 -28.07 -10.45
C VAL A 445 -19.68 -28.04 -9.28
N ALA A 446 -19.50 -28.90 -8.29
CA ALA A 446 -20.24 -28.93 -7.02
C ALA A 446 -19.31 -28.61 -5.85
N ILE A 447 -19.60 -27.57 -5.06
CA ILE A 447 -18.76 -27.12 -3.93
C ILE A 447 -19.66 -26.84 -2.71
N GLY A 448 -19.62 -27.66 -1.67
CA GLY A 448 -20.52 -27.54 -0.51
C GLY A 448 -20.28 -28.62 0.55
N GLY A 449 -21.26 -28.88 1.42
CA GLY A 449 -21.09 -29.85 2.51
C GLY A 449 -22.40 -30.25 3.19
N ASP A 450 -22.35 -31.27 4.05
CA ASP A 450 -23.49 -31.77 4.85
C ASP A 450 -23.55 -31.18 6.28
N ASP A 451 -22.59 -30.34 6.67
CA ASP A 451 -22.49 -29.63 7.98
C ASP A 451 -23.71 -28.78 8.37
N ILE A 452 -24.74 -28.69 7.52
CA ILE A 452 -26.00 -28.02 7.86
C ILE A 452 -26.66 -28.64 9.09
N ASP A 453 -26.44 -29.92 9.42
CA ASP A 453 -27.09 -30.54 10.58
C ASP A 453 -26.68 -29.94 11.94
N MET A 454 -25.52 -29.28 12.03
CA MET A 454 -25.17 -28.43 13.19
C MET A 454 -25.77 -27.03 13.09
N ALA A 455 -25.72 -26.40 11.91
CA ALA A 455 -26.25 -25.04 11.71
C ALA A 455 -27.79 -24.99 11.61
N ARG A 456 -28.47 -26.14 11.48
CA ARG A 456 -29.89 -26.28 11.16
C ARG A 456 -30.77 -25.55 12.15
N THR A 457 -30.58 -25.78 13.45
CA THR A 457 -31.42 -25.17 14.49
C THR A 457 -31.28 -23.65 14.51
N GLU A 458 -30.08 -23.12 14.28
CA GLU A 458 -29.83 -21.69 14.21
C GLU A 458 -30.39 -21.08 12.90
N LEU A 459 -30.27 -21.77 11.77
CA LEU A 459 -30.77 -21.33 10.47
C LEU A 459 -32.30 -21.40 10.35
N GLU A 460 -32.92 -22.44 10.90
CA GLU A 460 -34.38 -22.58 11.02
C GLU A 460 -34.96 -21.56 12.04
N THR A 461 -34.17 -21.14 13.04
CA THR A 461 -34.53 -20.03 13.95
C THR A 461 -34.39 -18.67 13.27
N ALA A 462 -33.30 -18.44 12.52
CA ALA A 462 -33.02 -17.18 11.84
C ALA A 462 -33.91 -16.96 10.59
N VAL A 463 -34.33 -18.05 9.92
CA VAL A 463 -35.23 -18.04 8.77
C VAL A 463 -36.32 -19.09 8.95
N PRO A 464 -37.40 -18.80 9.72
CA PRO A 464 -38.48 -19.74 10.03
C PRO A 464 -39.18 -20.38 8.82
N GLN A 465 -39.04 -19.76 7.64
CA GLN A 465 -39.54 -20.29 6.36
C GLN A 465 -38.82 -21.57 5.91
N LEU A 466 -37.63 -21.91 6.43
CA LEU A 466 -37.04 -23.24 6.23
C LEU A 466 -37.86 -24.33 6.96
N ALA A 467 -38.28 -24.08 8.20
CA ALA A 467 -39.06 -25.02 9.00
C ALA A 467 -40.50 -25.16 8.49
N ALA A 468 -41.12 -24.07 8.01
CA ALA A 468 -42.48 -24.06 7.48
C ALA A 468 -42.65 -24.71 6.08
N GLY A 469 -41.58 -25.28 5.50
CA GLY A 469 -41.48 -25.76 4.10
C GLY A 469 -42.30 -27.02 3.73
N ASN A 470 -43.51 -27.18 4.27
CA ASN A 470 -44.43 -28.28 3.93
C ASN A 470 -44.89 -28.21 2.46
N GLY A 471 -44.36 -29.08 1.60
CA GLY A 471 -44.96 -29.42 0.31
C GLY A 471 -43.99 -29.66 -0.85
N ILE A 472 -42.90 -28.91 -0.93
CA ILE A 472 -42.04 -28.89 -2.15
C ILE A 472 -40.84 -29.85 -2.05
N LYS A 473 -40.21 -29.99 -0.86
CA LYS A 473 -39.00 -30.84 -0.69
C LYS A 473 -39.26 -32.36 -0.72
N LYS A 474 -40.50 -32.82 -0.55
CA LYS A 474 -40.85 -34.27 -0.54
C LYS A 474 -41.40 -34.78 -1.87
N SER A 475 -41.84 -33.88 -2.75
CA SER A 475 -42.43 -34.19 -4.06
C SER A 475 -41.39 -34.16 -5.17
N PHE A 476 -40.51 -33.15 -5.19
CA PHE A 476 -39.58 -32.92 -6.31
C PHE A 476 -38.57 -34.05 -6.55
N ASN A 477 -38.03 -34.68 -5.49
CA ASN A 477 -37.12 -35.83 -5.66
C ASN A 477 -37.80 -36.99 -6.39
N LYS A 478 -39.08 -37.23 -6.10
CA LYS A 478 -39.89 -38.23 -6.80
C LYS A 478 -40.25 -37.75 -8.22
N GLU A 479 -40.58 -36.48 -8.39
CA GLU A 479 -40.88 -35.91 -9.71
C GLU A 479 -39.66 -35.94 -10.66
N ILE A 480 -38.43 -35.93 -10.14
CA ILE A 480 -37.20 -36.18 -10.91
C ILE A 480 -37.00 -37.67 -11.23
N GLU A 481 -37.28 -38.58 -10.30
CA GLU A 481 -37.33 -40.03 -10.60
C GLU A 481 -38.35 -40.31 -11.72
N ASP A 482 -39.53 -39.69 -11.65
CA ASP A 482 -40.64 -39.86 -12.61
C ASP A 482 -40.36 -39.16 -13.97
N LYS A 483 -39.65 -38.02 -14.02
CA LYS A 483 -39.36 -37.27 -15.27
C LYS A 483 -38.03 -37.64 -15.96
N PHE A 484 -37.08 -38.26 -15.28
CA PHE A 484 -35.76 -38.62 -15.84
C PHE A 484 -35.42 -40.11 -15.73
N ALA A 485 -36.45 -40.97 -15.71
CA ALA A 485 -36.32 -42.41 -15.74
C ALA A 485 -35.37 -42.89 -16.87
N GLY A 486 -34.27 -43.54 -16.49
CA GLY A 486 -33.37 -44.25 -17.41
C GLY A 486 -32.04 -43.58 -17.78
N THR A 487 -31.76 -42.32 -17.37
CA THR A 487 -30.47 -41.66 -17.68
C THR A 487 -29.56 -41.38 -16.47
N LEU A 488 -30.12 -41.46 -15.25
CA LEU A 488 -29.38 -41.41 -14.00
C LEU A 488 -29.64 -42.71 -13.23
N GLY A 489 -28.60 -43.55 -13.08
CA GLY A 489 -28.71 -44.82 -12.36
C GLY A 489 -29.08 -44.62 -10.89
N SER A 490 -29.78 -45.58 -10.28
CA SER A 490 -30.44 -45.49 -8.97
C SER A 490 -29.53 -45.29 -7.74
N ALA A 491 -28.23 -45.09 -7.93
CA ALA A 491 -27.28 -44.63 -6.89
C ALA A 491 -27.03 -43.10 -6.93
N ALA A 492 -27.42 -42.42 -8.02
CA ALA A 492 -27.13 -41.01 -8.26
C ALA A 492 -28.00 -40.04 -7.43
N ILE A 493 -29.20 -40.47 -7.03
CA ILE A 493 -30.19 -39.68 -6.29
C ILE A 493 -30.72 -40.51 -5.10
N ASN A 494 -30.93 -39.87 -3.94
CA ASN A 494 -31.72 -40.39 -2.81
C ASN A 494 -31.33 -41.78 -2.25
N VAL A 495 -30.24 -41.85 -1.45
CA VAL A 495 -30.10 -42.94 -0.46
C VAL A 495 -31.15 -42.71 0.62
N LYS A 496 -32.22 -43.53 0.59
CA LYS A 496 -33.44 -43.40 1.40
C LYS A 496 -33.19 -42.90 2.83
N GLY A 497 -33.45 -41.61 3.06
CA GLY A 497 -33.46 -41.00 4.39
C GLY A 497 -32.33 -40.04 4.74
N LYS A 498 -31.25 -39.94 3.94
CA LYS A 498 -30.27 -38.83 4.07
C LYS A 498 -30.64 -37.69 3.09
N TYR A 499 -30.37 -36.44 3.48
CA TYR A 499 -30.74 -35.27 2.69
C TYR A 499 -29.93 -35.16 1.39
N ALA A 500 -30.44 -34.40 0.40
CA ALA A 500 -29.74 -34.13 -0.85
C ALA A 500 -28.71 -33.00 -0.66
N ASN A 501 -27.44 -33.31 -0.87
CA ASN A 501 -26.32 -32.37 -0.68
C ASN A 501 -26.04 -31.59 -1.97
N THR A 502 -25.12 -30.63 -1.91
CA THR A 502 -24.79 -29.74 -3.03
C THR A 502 -24.45 -30.53 -4.31
N ALA A 503 -25.22 -30.28 -5.38
CA ALA A 503 -25.23 -31.11 -6.58
C ALA A 503 -25.32 -30.30 -7.88
N ALA A 504 -24.36 -30.52 -8.78
CA ALA A 504 -24.32 -29.95 -10.13
C ALA A 504 -24.63 -31.06 -11.13
N ILE A 505 -25.78 -31.00 -11.83
CA ILE A 505 -26.37 -32.11 -12.58
C ILE A 505 -26.69 -31.67 -14.02
N GLY A 506 -25.76 -31.97 -14.93
CA GLY A 506 -25.76 -31.56 -16.33
C GLY A 506 -24.39 -31.03 -16.76
N ASP A 507 -24.16 -30.93 -18.07
CA ASP A 507 -22.88 -30.45 -18.60
C ASP A 507 -22.69 -28.93 -18.35
N ALA A 508 -21.47 -28.54 -17.98
CA ALA A 508 -21.09 -27.19 -17.55
C ALA A 508 -21.92 -26.60 -16.39
N THR A 509 -22.51 -27.44 -15.54
CA THR A 509 -23.30 -26.99 -14.38
C THR A 509 -22.44 -26.54 -13.20
N THR A 510 -22.93 -25.56 -12.42
CA THR A 510 -22.25 -25.06 -11.23
C THR A 510 -23.22 -25.03 -10.04
N ALA A 511 -22.88 -25.71 -8.94
CA ALA A 511 -23.62 -25.73 -7.69
C ALA A 511 -22.67 -25.40 -6.52
N ILE A 512 -22.85 -24.24 -5.87
CA ILE A 512 -21.93 -23.76 -4.81
C ILE A 512 -22.72 -23.41 -3.55
N GLY A 513 -22.22 -23.83 -2.40
CA GLY A 513 -22.85 -23.63 -1.09
C GLY A 513 -23.90 -24.70 -0.73
N THR A 514 -24.31 -24.69 0.53
CA THR A 514 -24.99 -25.77 1.23
C THR A 514 -26.40 -26.06 0.68
N LEU A 515 -26.69 -27.32 0.34
CA LEU A 515 -27.94 -27.77 -0.30
C LEU A 515 -28.27 -27.08 -1.65
N SER A 516 -27.30 -26.46 -2.33
CA SER A 516 -27.55 -25.83 -3.65
C SER A 516 -27.51 -26.87 -4.78
N GLU A 517 -28.50 -26.80 -5.67
CA GLU A 517 -28.77 -27.78 -6.73
C GLU A 517 -28.91 -27.08 -8.09
N ALA A 518 -28.10 -27.48 -9.08
CA ALA A 518 -28.15 -26.96 -10.45
C ALA A 518 -28.47 -28.09 -11.44
N TYR A 519 -29.51 -27.92 -12.26
CA TYR A 519 -30.02 -28.94 -13.19
C TYR A 519 -30.08 -28.43 -14.64
N GLY A 520 -29.40 -29.11 -15.57
CA GLY A 520 -29.44 -28.80 -17.00
C GLY A 520 -28.32 -27.87 -17.47
N THR A 521 -28.04 -27.87 -18.78
CA THR A 521 -26.78 -27.39 -19.37
C THR A 521 -26.45 -25.94 -19.04
N GLY A 522 -25.28 -25.70 -18.45
CA GLY A 522 -24.82 -24.36 -18.07
C GLY A 522 -25.60 -23.71 -16.91
N SER A 523 -26.44 -24.46 -16.20
CA SER A 523 -27.18 -23.92 -15.04
C SER A 523 -26.27 -23.66 -13.84
N THR A 524 -26.52 -22.57 -13.11
CA THR A 524 -25.70 -22.10 -11.99
C THR A 524 -26.55 -21.85 -10.74
N ALA A 525 -26.37 -22.63 -9.69
CA ALA A 525 -26.99 -22.44 -8.37
C ALA A 525 -25.93 -22.11 -7.32
N ILE A 526 -26.02 -20.96 -6.65
CA ILE A 526 -25.05 -20.52 -5.63
C ILE A 526 -25.79 -20.08 -4.36
N GLY A 527 -25.27 -20.40 -3.18
CA GLY A 527 -25.80 -19.97 -1.89
C GLY A 527 -26.33 -21.13 -1.04
N ILE A 528 -27.46 -20.91 -0.36
CA ILE A 528 -28.03 -21.88 0.59
C ILE A 528 -29.39 -22.35 0.06
N ASN A 529 -29.53 -23.64 -0.23
CA ASN A 529 -30.75 -24.22 -0.79
C ASN A 529 -31.19 -23.52 -2.10
N SER A 530 -30.24 -23.03 -2.92
CA SER A 530 -30.57 -22.46 -4.23
C SER A 530 -30.89 -23.60 -5.21
N LEU A 531 -31.95 -23.45 -6.04
CA LEU A 531 -32.39 -24.48 -6.99
C LEU A 531 -32.56 -23.88 -8.39
N THR A 532 -31.67 -24.24 -9.31
CA THR A 532 -31.67 -23.71 -10.68
C THR A 532 -31.91 -24.84 -11.68
N LYS A 533 -32.75 -24.62 -12.70
CA LYS A 533 -33.17 -25.64 -13.67
C LYS A 533 -33.33 -25.08 -15.09
N GLY A 534 -32.68 -25.69 -16.07
CA GLY A 534 -32.83 -25.36 -17.48
C GLY A 534 -31.49 -25.03 -18.15
N VAL A 535 -31.50 -24.12 -19.11
CA VAL A 535 -30.34 -23.82 -19.96
C VAL A 535 -29.81 -22.42 -19.67
N ALA A 536 -28.54 -22.33 -19.28
CA ALA A 536 -27.84 -21.07 -18.95
C ALA A 536 -28.57 -20.17 -17.92
N SER A 537 -29.42 -20.77 -17.08
CA SER A 537 -30.15 -20.09 -16.00
C SER A 537 -29.31 -20.03 -14.73
N THR A 538 -29.53 -18.99 -13.92
CA THR A 538 -28.72 -18.67 -12.73
C THR A 538 -29.60 -18.36 -11.52
N GLY A 539 -29.30 -18.95 -10.36
CA GLY A 539 -29.95 -18.73 -9.07
C GLY A 539 -28.92 -18.52 -7.96
N ILE A 540 -28.78 -17.31 -7.42
CA ILE A 540 -27.77 -16.97 -6.40
C ILE A 540 -28.45 -16.41 -5.14
N GLY A 541 -28.32 -17.10 -4.00
CA GLY A 541 -28.76 -16.61 -2.70
C GLY A 541 -29.37 -17.70 -1.80
N ILE A 542 -30.27 -17.32 -0.90
CA ILE A 542 -30.92 -18.24 0.05
C ILE A 542 -32.28 -18.64 -0.52
N MET A 543 -32.50 -19.93 -0.84
CA MET A 543 -33.74 -20.41 -1.45
C MET A 543 -34.11 -19.73 -2.79
N ALA A 544 -33.13 -19.17 -3.51
CA ALA A 544 -33.31 -18.65 -4.86
C ALA A 544 -33.70 -19.78 -5.83
N ARG A 545 -34.63 -19.50 -6.75
CA ARG A 545 -35.16 -20.48 -7.71
C ARG A 545 -35.20 -19.89 -9.11
N SER A 546 -34.51 -20.53 -10.06
CA SER A 546 -34.39 -20.03 -11.43
C SER A 546 -34.67 -21.14 -12.44
N TRP A 547 -35.83 -21.11 -13.09
CA TRP A 547 -36.29 -22.10 -14.05
C TRP A 547 -36.49 -21.49 -15.45
N GLY A 548 -36.12 -22.23 -16.50
CA GLY A 548 -36.27 -21.83 -17.91
C GLY A 548 -34.94 -21.61 -18.63
N THR A 549 -34.97 -20.82 -19.70
CA THR A 549 -33.79 -20.47 -20.53
C THR A 549 -33.30 -19.06 -20.20
N ASN A 550 -32.03 -18.90 -19.83
CA ASN A 550 -31.43 -17.61 -19.42
C ASN A 550 -32.21 -16.88 -18.30
N SER A 551 -32.81 -17.62 -17.37
CA SER A 551 -33.53 -17.06 -16.21
C SER A 551 -32.57 -16.66 -15.11
N LEU A 552 -32.87 -15.59 -14.36
CA LEU A 552 -32.00 -15.03 -13.32
C LEU A 552 -32.74 -14.79 -12.00
N ALA A 553 -32.38 -15.51 -10.94
CA ALA A 553 -32.90 -15.29 -9.59
C ALA A 553 -31.76 -14.89 -8.65
N LEU A 554 -31.81 -13.71 -8.03
CA LEU A 554 -30.76 -13.19 -7.14
C LEU A 554 -31.34 -12.74 -5.79
N GLY A 555 -30.88 -13.32 -4.69
CA GLY A 555 -31.27 -12.95 -3.32
C GLY A 555 -32.04 -14.03 -2.56
N THR A 556 -32.96 -13.62 -1.70
CA THR A 556 -33.62 -14.52 -0.72
C THR A 556 -35.01 -14.92 -1.20
N GLN A 557 -35.34 -16.21 -1.22
CA GLN A 557 -36.67 -16.74 -1.58
C GLN A 557 -37.22 -16.27 -2.94
N VAL A 558 -36.36 -15.74 -3.81
CA VAL A 558 -36.73 -15.23 -5.13
C VAL A 558 -36.97 -16.37 -6.13
N GLY A 559 -37.89 -16.16 -7.06
CA GLY A 559 -38.28 -17.08 -8.11
C GLY A 559 -38.35 -16.40 -9.48
N ALA A 560 -37.62 -16.94 -10.46
CA ALA A 560 -37.63 -16.53 -11.86
C ALA A 560 -37.90 -17.76 -12.73
N TYR A 561 -39.13 -17.92 -13.24
CA TYR A 561 -39.64 -19.20 -13.76
C TYR A 561 -40.02 -19.20 -15.25
N GLY A 562 -40.00 -18.04 -15.91
CA GLY A 562 -40.20 -17.91 -17.36
C GLY A 562 -38.87 -17.74 -18.11
N ASP A 563 -38.82 -18.06 -19.41
CA ASP A 563 -37.65 -17.80 -20.25
C ASP A 563 -37.26 -16.30 -20.22
N ARG A 564 -35.97 -16.02 -20.08
CA ARG A 564 -35.41 -14.66 -19.95
C ARG A 564 -36.05 -13.84 -18.82
N SER A 565 -36.58 -14.49 -17.77
CA SER A 565 -37.13 -13.81 -16.60
C SER A 565 -36.04 -13.40 -15.60
N SER A 566 -36.28 -12.35 -14.82
CA SER A 566 -35.36 -11.89 -13.76
C SER A 566 -36.11 -11.62 -12.46
N SER A 567 -35.53 -12.01 -11.31
CA SER A 567 -36.15 -11.88 -9.99
C SER A 567 -35.09 -11.57 -8.94
N ILE A 568 -34.98 -10.31 -8.52
CA ILE A 568 -33.83 -9.77 -7.78
C ILE A 568 -34.30 -9.12 -6.46
N GLY A 569 -33.82 -9.60 -5.32
CA GLY A 569 -34.12 -9.05 -3.99
C GLY A 569 -34.62 -10.11 -3.01
N ASP A 570 -35.84 -9.97 -2.50
CA ASP A 570 -36.44 -10.90 -1.52
C ASP A 570 -37.86 -11.33 -1.90
N THR A 571 -38.20 -12.61 -1.74
CA THR A 571 -39.56 -13.19 -1.91
C THR A 571 -40.32 -12.85 -3.21
N ASN A 572 -39.65 -12.30 -4.23
CA ASN A 572 -40.23 -12.01 -5.54
C ASN A 572 -40.51 -13.30 -6.33
N GLN A 573 -41.56 -13.36 -7.13
CA GLN A 573 -41.85 -14.48 -8.03
C GLN A 573 -42.26 -14.00 -9.43
N VAL A 574 -41.67 -14.57 -10.47
CA VAL A 574 -41.95 -14.24 -11.88
C VAL A 574 -42.28 -15.51 -12.67
N GLY A 575 -43.54 -15.68 -13.06
CA GLY A 575 -44.02 -16.70 -14.00
C GLY A 575 -44.43 -18.05 -13.40
N LEU A 576 -45.04 -18.08 -12.19
CA LEU A 576 -45.38 -19.33 -11.50
C LEU A 576 -46.89 -19.59 -11.37
N ASP A 577 -47.35 -20.68 -11.97
CA ASP A 577 -48.41 -21.54 -11.45
C ASP A 577 -47.91 -23.00 -11.53
N MET A 578 -47.99 -23.75 -10.43
CA MET A 578 -47.50 -25.13 -10.35
C MET A 578 -48.57 -26.20 -10.63
N LYS A 579 -49.77 -25.83 -11.10
CA LYS A 579 -50.83 -26.80 -11.42
C LYS A 579 -51.06 -27.04 -12.92
N ASP A 580 -50.99 -26.00 -13.75
CA ASP A 580 -51.50 -26.05 -15.15
C ASP A 580 -50.54 -25.47 -16.20
N GLY A 581 -49.28 -25.23 -15.82
CA GLY A 581 -48.19 -24.85 -16.74
C GLY A 581 -48.31 -23.50 -17.46
N SER A 582 -49.37 -22.72 -17.22
CA SER A 582 -49.77 -21.61 -18.12
C SER A 582 -50.16 -20.29 -17.41
N LYS A 583 -49.25 -19.68 -16.65
CA LYS A 583 -49.22 -18.21 -16.44
C LYS A 583 -47.78 -17.69 -16.52
N SER A 584 -47.39 -17.32 -17.74
CA SER A 584 -46.00 -17.11 -18.14
C SER A 584 -45.45 -15.72 -17.77
N GLY A 585 -44.27 -15.71 -17.16
CA GLY A 585 -43.47 -14.50 -16.86
C GLY A 585 -42.28 -14.34 -17.81
N LYS A 586 -42.44 -14.68 -19.10
CA LYS A 586 -41.37 -14.59 -20.10
C LYS A 586 -40.93 -13.14 -20.30
N GLU A 587 -39.63 -12.90 -20.43
CA GLU A 587 -39.04 -11.56 -20.66
C GLU A 587 -39.49 -10.51 -19.62
N SER A 588 -39.77 -10.97 -18.39
CA SER A 588 -40.33 -10.16 -17.30
C SER A 588 -39.35 -10.06 -16.12
N ALA A 589 -39.34 -8.93 -15.42
CA ALA A 589 -38.38 -8.66 -14.35
C ALA A 589 -39.01 -8.10 -13.07
N ALA A 590 -38.72 -8.72 -11.93
CA ALA A 590 -39.06 -8.24 -10.59
C ALA A 590 -37.81 -7.78 -9.83
N VAL A 591 -37.83 -6.59 -9.24
CA VAL A 591 -36.74 -6.02 -8.44
C VAL A 591 -37.28 -5.41 -7.15
N GLY A 592 -36.80 -5.89 -5.99
CA GLY A 592 -37.22 -5.45 -4.65
C GLY A 592 -37.78 -6.58 -3.80
N SER A 593 -38.94 -6.43 -3.16
CA SER A 593 -39.50 -7.46 -2.23
C SER A 593 -40.94 -7.89 -2.53
N LYS A 594 -41.29 -9.18 -2.39
CA LYS A 594 -42.68 -9.72 -2.51
C LYS A 594 -43.40 -9.39 -3.83
N ASN A 595 -42.70 -9.00 -4.89
CA ASN A 595 -43.32 -8.68 -6.17
C ASN A 595 -43.68 -9.97 -6.92
N THR A 596 -44.91 -10.06 -7.45
CA THR A 596 -45.43 -11.25 -8.12
C THR A 596 -45.87 -10.93 -9.54
N ILE A 597 -45.23 -11.52 -10.54
CA ILE A 597 -45.52 -11.29 -11.96
C ILE A 597 -46.01 -12.59 -12.61
N TYR A 598 -47.21 -12.57 -13.18
CA TYR A 598 -47.86 -13.67 -13.90
C TYR A 598 -48.03 -13.41 -15.42
N GLY A 599 -47.70 -12.21 -15.89
CA GLY A 599 -47.78 -11.81 -17.30
C GLY A 599 -46.41 -11.71 -17.96
N ASN A 600 -46.37 -11.83 -19.29
CA ASN A 600 -45.16 -11.66 -20.10
C ASN A 600 -44.77 -10.18 -20.25
N GLN A 601 -43.49 -9.92 -20.52
CA GLN A 601 -42.91 -8.59 -20.77
C GLN A 601 -43.26 -7.54 -19.70
N ALA A 602 -43.48 -7.98 -18.46
CA ALA A 602 -43.90 -7.16 -17.34
C ALA A 602 -42.75 -6.85 -16.37
N TYR A 603 -42.75 -5.63 -15.83
CA TYR A 603 -41.67 -5.11 -14.97
C TYR A 603 -42.25 -4.61 -13.65
N ALA A 604 -41.80 -5.18 -12.53
CA ALA A 604 -42.17 -4.77 -11.18
C ALA A 604 -40.94 -4.28 -10.41
N ILE A 605 -40.97 -3.04 -9.93
CA ILE A 605 -39.90 -2.44 -9.13
C ILE A 605 -40.53 -1.85 -7.87
N GLY A 606 -40.06 -2.28 -6.69
CA GLY A 606 -40.61 -1.85 -5.39
C GLY A 606 -40.91 -3.02 -4.48
N ALA A 607 -42.00 -2.95 -3.72
CA ALA A 607 -42.42 -4.03 -2.82
C ALA A 607 -43.93 -4.31 -2.82
N GLY A 608 -44.30 -5.58 -3.04
CA GLY A 608 -45.69 -6.04 -3.02
C GLY A 608 -46.50 -5.76 -4.30
N ASN A 609 -45.85 -5.48 -5.42
CA ASN A 609 -46.54 -5.30 -6.71
C ASN A 609 -47.01 -6.66 -7.25
N THR A 610 -48.27 -6.75 -7.69
CA THR A 610 -48.79 -7.93 -8.41
C THR A 610 -49.23 -7.54 -9.82
N ILE A 611 -48.63 -8.17 -10.84
CA ILE A 611 -48.90 -7.88 -12.26
C ILE A 611 -49.31 -9.18 -12.96
N GLY A 612 -50.42 -9.20 -13.71
CA GLY A 612 -50.90 -10.43 -14.36
C GLY A 612 -51.73 -10.19 -15.60
N SER A 613 -51.66 -11.16 -16.52
CA SER A 613 -52.59 -11.27 -17.64
C SER A 613 -53.99 -11.69 -17.17
N ALA A 614 -55.00 -11.38 -18.00
CA ALA A 614 -56.39 -11.21 -17.60
C ALA A 614 -57.09 -12.38 -16.86
N THR A 615 -58.22 -12.00 -16.24
CA THR A 615 -59.25 -12.84 -15.60
C THR A 615 -58.99 -13.24 -14.13
N VAL A 616 -60.03 -13.04 -13.31
CA VAL A 616 -60.03 -12.97 -11.84
C VAL A 616 -61.07 -13.93 -11.25
N VAL A 617 -60.75 -14.59 -10.14
CA VAL A 617 -61.72 -14.98 -9.09
C VAL A 617 -61.07 -14.74 -7.73
N THR A 618 -61.88 -14.35 -6.74
CA THR A 618 -61.47 -13.89 -5.40
C THR A 618 -61.49 -14.99 -4.33
N THR A 619 -60.64 -14.85 -3.30
CA THR A 619 -61.06 -15.12 -1.90
C THR A 619 -60.46 -14.08 -0.96
N THR A 620 -61.17 -13.84 0.13
CA THR A 620 -61.02 -12.72 1.09
C THR A 620 -59.75 -12.81 1.95
N GLU A 621 -59.14 -11.65 2.23
CA GLU A 621 -58.55 -11.35 3.55
C GLU A 621 -59.02 -9.96 4.01
N ALA A 622 -59.10 -9.74 5.32
CA ALA A 622 -59.90 -8.65 5.90
C ALA A 622 -59.09 -7.44 6.42
N ASN A 623 -59.76 -6.28 6.55
CA ASN A 623 -59.21 -5.13 7.26
C ASN A 623 -59.03 -5.45 8.76
N GLY A 624 -57.80 -5.29 9.28
CA GLY A 624 -57.49 -5.40 10.70
C GLY A 624 -56.37 -4.43 11.10
N SER A 625 -56.64 -3.52 12.03
CA SER A 625 -55.69 -2.50 12.49
C SER A 625 -54.92 -2.94 13.72
N GLY A 626 -53.59 -2.81 13.72
CA GLY A 626 -52.72 -2.98 14.88
C GLY A 626 -51.54 -2.01 14.81
N ALA A 627 -51.14 -1.41 15.93
CA ALA A 627 -50.17 -0.31 15.96
C ALA A 627 -48.75 -0.75 16.36
N GLY A 628 -47.75 -0.18 15.69
CA GLY A 628 -46.33 -0.29 16.00
C GLY A 628 -45.58 0.68 15.08
N ALA A 629 -44.72 1.53 15.64
CA ALA A 629 -44.10 2.62 14.88
C ALA A 629 -42.65 2.30 14.49
N ASP A 630 -42.35 2.49 13.20
CA ASP A 630 -41.01 2.84 12.72
C ASP A 630 -41.20 3.77 11.51
N GLN A 631 -40.58 4.96 11.56
CA GLN A 631 -40.62 5.98 10.50
C GLN A 631 -39.32 5.94 9.67
N ASP A 632 -39.30 6.64 8.54
CA ASP A 632 -38.10 6.98 7.77
C ASP A 632 -37.22 5.85 7.19
N LYS A 633 -37.83 4.75 6.73
CA LYS A 633 -37.26 3.93 5.64
C LYS A 633 -38.28 3.57 4.56
N ILE A 634 -37.81 3.53 3.31
CA ILE A 634 -38.61 3.16 2.13
C ILE A 634 -38.81 1.64 2.12
N THR A 635 -39.83 1.18 2.84
CA THR A 635 -40.05 -0.27 3.08
C THR A 635 -41.24 -0.85 2.29
N THR A 636 -42.13 -0.01 1.74
CA THR A 636 -43.29 -0.48 0.96
C THR A 636 -43.63 0.46 -0.20
N VAL A 637 -43.57 -0.05 -1.44
CA VAL A 637 -44.08 0.60 -2.67
C VAL A 637 -44.70 -0.50 -3.52
N THR A 638 -45.94 -0.90 -3.25
CA THR A 638 -47.13 -0.30 -3.91
C THR A 638 -48.44 -0.81 -3.28
N ALA A 639 -49.46 0.05 -3.20
CA ALA A 639 -50.85 -0.34 -2.93
C ALA A 639 -51.82 0.17 -4.03
N GLY A 640 -51.32 0.24 -5.27
CA GLY A 640 -51.98 0.86 -6.43
C GLY A 640 -52.61 -0.15 -7.40
N THR A 641 -53.06 0.35 -8.54
CA THR A 641 -53.69 -0.45 -9.61
C THR A 641 -53.42 0.22 -10.96
N VAL A 642 -52.85 -0.52 -11.91
CA VAL A 642 -52.67 -0.09 -13.30
C VAL A 642 -53.41 -1.07 -14.19
N LYS A 643 -54.31 -0.57 -15.05
CA LYS A 643 -55.22 -1.36 -15.90
C LYS A 643 -55.20 -0.99 -17.38
N GLY A 644 -54.62 0.16 -17.75
CA GLY A 644 -54.55 0.63 -19.13
C GLY A 644 -53.36 0.07 -19.91
N ASN A 645 -53.49 0.00 -21.23
CA ASN A 645 -52.42 -0.37 -22.15
C ASN A 645 -51.35 0.72 -22.19
N MET A 646 -50.08 0.34 -22.34
CA MET A 646 -48.92 1.24 -22.42
C MET A 646 -48.85 2.29 -21.28
N SER A 647 -49.31 1.92 -20.09
CA SER A 647 -49.45 2.80 -18.92
C SER A 647 -48.58 2.35 -17.75
N GLY A 648 -48.13 3.28 -16.91
CA GLY A 648 -47.15 2.98 -15.86
C GLY A 648 -47.24 3.87 -14.61
N ALA A 649 -47.02 3.28 -13.44
CA ALA A 649 -47.06 3.98 -12.15
C ALA A 649 -45.74 3.82 -11.38
N PHE A 650 -45.32 4.89 -10.69
CA PHE A 650 -44.16 4.92 -9.81
C PHE A 650 -44.53 5.61 -8.49
N GLY A 651 -44.39 4.90 -7.36
CA GLY A 651 -44.79 5.38 -6.04
C GLY A 651 -46.12 4.80 -5.54
N TYR A 652 -46.63 5.32 -4.42
CA TYR A 652 -47.56 4.58 -3.55
C TYR A 652 -49.05 4.81 -3.89
N LYS A 653 -49.81 3.74 -4.15
CA LYS A 653 -51.28 3.76 -4.23
C LYS A 653 -51.87 4.60 -5.40
N ASN A 654 -51.15 4.71 -6.51
CA ASN A 654 -51.70 5.32 -7.73
C ASN A 654 -52.71 4.37 -8.41
N SER A 655 -53.75 4.94 -9.01
CA SER A 655 -54.83 4.26 -9.74
C SER A 655 -54.84 4.77 -11.18
N ILE A 656 -54.47 3.93 -12.15
CA ILE A 656 -54.48 4.25 -13.58
C ILE A 656 -55.42 3.27 -14.29
N THR A 657 -56.52 3.77 -14.85
CA THR A 657 -57.54 2.96 -15.54
C THR A 657 -57.73 3.32 -17.01
N ALA A 658 -56.81 4.10 -17.59
CA ALA A 658 -56.85 4.57 -18.97
C ALA A 658 -55.51 4.36 -19.68
N ASP A 659 -55.50 4.42 -21.00
CA ASP A 659 -54.37 4.01 -21.83
C ASP A 659 -53.33 5.14 -22.02
N ASN A 660 -52.11 4.76 -22.39
CA ASN A 660 -50.96 5.66 -22.62
C ASN A 660 -50.69 6.63 -21.46
N SER A 661 -50.97 6.23 -20.22
CA SER A 661 -51.07 7.13 -19.06
C SER A 661 -50.03 6.81 -17.98
N TYR A 662 -49.40 7.85 -17.43
CA TYR A 662 -48.25 7.72 -16.53
C TYR A 662 -48.45 8.52 -15.24
N ALA A 663 -48.13 7.92 -14.09
CA ALA A 663 -48.21 8.59 -12.79
C ALA A 663 -46.99 8.36 -11.88
N VAL A 664 -46.33 9.43 -11.48
CA VAL A 664 -45.15 9.44 -10.61
C VAL A 664 -45.49 10.23 -9.34
N GLY A 665 -45.60 9.56 -8.20
CA GLY A 665 -46.08 10.13 -6.95
C GLY A 665 -46.94 9.14 -6.16
N SER A 666 -47.90 9.62 -5.37
CA SER A 666 -48.71 8.77 -4.49
C SER A 666 -50.20 9.15 -4.45
N ASN A 667 -51.08 8.15 -4.33
CA ASN A 667 -52.54 8.29 -4.19
C ASN A 667 -53.19 9.13 -5.32
N SER A 668 -52.59 9.15 -6.51
CA SER A 668 -53.13 9.85 -7.69
C SER A 668 -54.05 8.93 -8.51
N ASN A 669 -55.17 9.46 -9.01
CA ASN A 669 -56.16 8.74 -9.81
C ASN A 669 -56.22 9.31 -11.24
N VAL A 670 -56.05 8.44 -12.24
CA VAL A 670 -55.95 8.75 -13.66
C VAL A 670 -56.91 7.87 -14.44
N SER A 671 -57.96 8.48 -15.01
CA SER A 671 -59.07 7.76 -15.63
C SER A 671 -59.41 8.23 -17.05
N ALA A 672 -58.49 8.92 -17.72
CA ALA A 672 -58.62 9.33 -19.12
C ALA A 672 -57.27 9.24 -19.86
N ASP A 673 -57.33 9.02 -21.17
CA ASP A 673 -56.18 8.59 -21.98
C ASP A 673 -55.12 9.69 -22.19
N GLY A 674 -53.85 9.27 -22.32
CA GLY A 674 -52.73 10.18 -22.61
C GLY A 674 -52.38 11.12 -21.46
N ALA A 675 -52.71 10.76 -20.22
CA ALA A 675 -52.51 11.60 -19.05
C ALA A 675 -51.12 11.44 -18.42
N MET A 676 -50.54 12.55 -17.97
CA MET A 676 -49.23 12.59 -17.29
C MET A 676 -49.36 13.24 -15.90
N VAL A 677 -49.05 12.48 -14.85
CA VAL A 677 -49.03 12.93 -13.45
C VAL A 677 -47.61 12.87 -12.89
N LEU A 678 -47.15 13.98 -12.31
CA LEU A 678 -45.96 14.05 -11.47
C LEU A 678 -46.29 14.81 -10.17
N GLY A 679 -46.64 14.05 -9.14
CA GLY A 679 -47.12 14.56 -7.84
C GLY A 679 -48.11 13.63 -7.14
N ASN A 680 -48.46 13.98 -5.91
CA ASN A 680 -49.33 13.17 -5.04
C ASN A 680 -50.79 13.65 -5.09
N ASN A 681 -51.76 12.77 -4.83
CA ASN A 681 -53.19 13.06 -4.74
C ASN A 681 -53.78 13.77 -5.99
N ALA A 682 -53.19 13.58 -7.16
CA ALA A 682 -53.71 14.17 -8.39
C ALA A 682 -54.98 13.45 -8.85
N SER A 683 -55.96 14.20 -9.38
CA SER A 683 -57.14 13.66 -10.05
C SER A 683 -57.14 14.12 -11.50
N VAL A 684 -56.95 13.20 -12.44
CA VAL A 684 -56.94 13.48 -13.88
C VAL A 684 -58.02 12.66 -14.57
N THR A 685 -59.06 13.37 -15.03
CA THR A 685 -60.29 12.78 -15.57
C THR A 685 -60.56 13.16 -17.04
N ALA A 686 -59.71 14.00 -17.64
CA ALA A 686 -59.77 14.42 -19.03
C ALA A 686 -58.55 13.99 -19.85
N LYS A 687 -58.71 13.91 -21.16
CA LYS A 687 -57.69 13.40 -22.09
C LYS A 687 -56.53 14.37 -22.31
N ASN A 688 -55.36 13.83 -22.65
CA ASN A 688 -54.15 14.59 -22.96
C ASN A 688 -53.73 15.60 -21.86
N ALA A 689 -54.10 15.29 -20.61
CA ALA A 689 -54.00 16.19 -19.47
C ALA A 689 -52.68 16.04 -18.71
N VAL A 690 -52.14 17.16 -18.21
CA VAL A 690 -50.88 17.16 -17.44
C VAL A 690 -51.10 17.74 -16.03
N ALA A 691 -50.67 17.01 -15.01
CA ALA A 691 -50.77 17.39 -13.61
C ALA A 691 -49.38 17.33 -12.94
N LEU A 692 -48.84 18.49 -12.59
CA LEU A 692 -47.50 18.64 -12.00
C LEU A 692 -47.59 19.35 -10.64
N GLY A 693 -47.85 18.58 -9.58
CA GLY A 693 -48.05 19.11 -8.22
C GLY A 693 -48.84 18.16 -7.30
N ASN A 694 -48.98 18.53 -6.03
CA ASN A 694 -49.75 17.74 -5.06
C ASN A 694 -51.22 18.22 -4.99
N ASN A 695 -52.19 17.31 -4.87
CA ASN A 695 -53.64 17.63 -4.85
C ASN A 695 -54.12 18.42 -6.08
N THR A 696 -53.51 18.21 -7.25
CA THR A 696 -53.90 18.85 -8.52
C THR A 696 -55.14 18.20 -9.14
N LYS A 697 -56.01 19.00 -9.77
CA LYS A 697 -57.23 18.50 -10.43
C LYS A 697 -57.29 18.93 -11.90
N VAL A 698 -57.45 17.97 -12.81
CA VAL A 698 -57.52 18.23 -14.26
C VAL A 698 -58.73 17.51 -14.87
N ASP A 699 -59.81 18.28 -15.03
CA ASP A 699 -61.10 17.83 -15.59
C ASP A 699 -61.36 18.40 -16.99
N ASN A 700 -60.39 19.10 -17.59
CA ASN A 700 -60.51 19.74 -18.90
C ASN A 700 -59.49 19.13 -19.88
N GLU A 701 -59.91 18.85 -21.12
CA GLU A 701 -59.06 18.21 -22.14
C GLU A 701 -57.89 19.11 -22.56
N SER A 702 -56.72 18.51 -22.77
CA SER A 702 -55.47 19.22 -23.14
C SER A 702 -55.08 20.37 -22.20
N ALA A 703 -55.55 20.35 -20.94
CA ALA A 703 -55.26 21.35 -19.93
C ALA A 703 -54.10 20.93 -19.00
N VAL A 704 -53.47 21.92 -18.36
CA VAL A 704 -52.30 21.70 -17.48
C VAL A 704 -52.56 22.30 -16.11
N ALA A 705 -52.41 21.50 -15.04
CA ALA A 705 -52.35 21.99 -13.66
C ALA A 705 -50.91 21.97 -13.14
N LEU A 706 -50.41 23.12 -12.70
CA LEU A 706 -49.05 23.32 -12.21
C LEU A 706 -49.06 23.84 -10.76
N GLY A 707 -48.36 23.15 -9.86
CA GLY A 707 -48.27 23.47 -8.45
C GLY A 707 -49.34 22.83 -7.56
N THR A 708 -49.11 22.88 -6.24
CA THR A 708 -49.97 22.20 -5.25
C THR A 708 -51.37 22.81 -5.19
N GLY A 709 -52.42 21.98 -5.23
CA GLY A 709 -53.82 22.40 -5.13
C GLY A 709 -54.33 23.17 -6.34
N SER A 710 -53.63 23.10 -7.48
CA SER A 710 -54.04 23.77 -8.72
C SER A 710 -55.14 22.97 -9.42
N GLU A 711 -56.18 23.68 -9.87
CA GLU A 711 -57.34 23.09 -10.54
C GLU A 711 -57.52 23.75 -11.91
N THR A 712 -57.78 22.97 -12.97
CA THR A 712 -58.03 23.54 -14.31
C THR A 712 -59.49 23.96 -14.48
N ALA A 713 -59.70 25.02 -15.25
CA ALA A 713 -61.01 25.53 -15.64
C ALA A 713 -61.12 25.62 -17.17
N ALA A 714 -62.36 25.62 -17.67
CA ALA A 714 -62.65 25.84 -19.09
C ALA A 714 -62.04 27.17 -19.58
N ALA A 715 -61.63 27.22 -20.84
CA ALA A 715 -60.97 28.39 -21.42
C ALA A 715 -61.96 29.55 -21.63
N VAL A 716 -61.57 30.77 -21.24
CA VAL A 716 -62.43 31.96 -21.25
C VAL A 716 -61.99 32.94 -22.33
N ALA A 717 -62.84 33.15 -23.33
CA ALA A 717 -62.64 34.15 -24.38
C ALA A 717 -62.81 35.57 -23.83
N THR A 718 -61.78 36.41 -23.96
CA THR A 718 -61.80 37.83 -23.53
C THR A 718 -61.42 38.74 -24.70
N PRO A 719 -62.40 39.28 -25.46
CA PRO A 719 -62.12 39.97 -26.72
C PRO A 719 -61.75 41.45 -26.58
N SER A 720 -62.11 42.12 -25.49
CA SER A 720 -61.85 43.55 -25.28
C SER A 720 -62.02 43.99 -23.82
N ALA A 721 -61.62 45.22 -23.50
CA ALA A 721 -61.95 45.94 -22.26
C ALA A 721 -62.29 47.41 -22.55
N THR A 722 -62.95 48.09 -21.61
CA THR A 722 -63.31 49.53 -21.74
C THR A 722 -62.62 50.37 -20.68
N ILE A 723 -61.94 51.45 -21.08
CA ILE A 723 -61.25 52.39 -20.18
C ILE A 723 -61.73 53.81 -20.51
N ASN A 724 -62.24 54.55 -19.51
CA ASN A 724 -62.81 55.90 -19.67
C ASN A 724 -63.81 56.04 -20.85
N GLY A 725 -64.59 54.98 -21.14
CA GLY A 725 -65.57 54.93 -22.23
C GLY A 725 -65.02 54.51 -23.60
N VAL A 726 -63.71 54.29 -23.74
CA VAL A 726 -63.07 53.81 -24.99
C VAL A 726 -62.87 52.29 -24.93
N VAL A 727 -63.25 51.59 -25.99
CA VAL A 727 -63.10 50.13 -26.12
C VAL A 727 -61.72 49.79 -26.73
N HIS A 728 -61.00 48.88 -26.09
CA HIS A 728 -59.71 48.35 -26.52
C HIS A 728 -59.83 46.85 -26.79
N ASN A 729 -59.59 46.42 -28.03
CA ASN A 729 -59.67 45.01 -28.45
C ASN A 729 -58.37 44.25 -28.17
N PHE A 730 -58.46 42.94 -27.94
CA PHE A 730 -57.35 42.06 -27.57
C PHE A 730 -57.09 40.97 -28.62
N ALA A 731 -55.85 40.47 -28.65
CA ALA A 731 -55.46 39.29 -29.43
C ALA A 731 -55.74 37.99 -28.65
N GLY A 732 -55.74 36.84 -29.35
CA GLY A 732 -55.88 35.52 -28.70
C GLY A 732 -57.31 35.12 -28.31
N ILE A 733 -58.33 35.68 -28.98
CA ILE A 733 -59.75 35.60 -28.57
C ILE A 733 -60.35 34.19 -28.40
N ASN A 734 -59.75 33.14 -29.00
CA ASN A 734 -60.25 31.76 -29.00
C ASN A 734 -59.22 30.79 -28.36
N PRO A 735 -59.05 30.78 -27.03
CA PRO A 735 -58.16 29.84 -26.35
C PRO A 735 -58.74 28.41 -26.35
N VAL A 736 -57.88 27.40 -26.62
CA VAL A 736 -58.30 25.98 -26.72
C VAL A 736 -58.29 25.23 -25.39
N SER A 737 -57.42 25.61 -24.45
CA SER A 737 -57.35 25.07 -23.10
C SER A 737 -56.68 26.08 -22.16
N THR A 738 -56.64 25.77 -20.85
CA THR A 738 -56.07 26.66 -19.82
C THR A 738 -54.88 25.99 -19.13
N VAL A 739 -53.77 26.74 -18.97
CA VAL A 739 -52.69 26.40 -18.03
C VAL A 739 -53.03 27.04 -16.68
N SER A 740 -53.33 26.23 -15.68
CA SER A 740 -53.66 26.69 -14.33
C SER A 740 -52.48 26.57 -13.38
N VAL A 741 -52.08 27.69 -12.77
CA VAL A 741 -51.02 27.75 -11.76
C VAL A 741 -51.56 27.76 -10.31
N GLY A 742 -52.86 27.57 -10.11
CA GLY A 742 -53.50 27.65 -8.79
C GLY A 742 -55.00 27.37 -8.85
N LYS A 743 -55.76 28.04 -7.98
CA LYS A 743 -57.22 28.21 -8.11
C LYS A 743 -57.65 29.49 -7.42
N ALA A 744 -58.94 29.86 -7.50
CA ALA A 744 -59.46 31.04 -6.81
C ALA A 744 -59.14 31.00 -5.29
N GLY A 745 -58.49 32.04 -4.78
CA GLY A 745 -58.00 32.13 -3.39
C GLY A 745 -56.71 31.34 -3.10
N MET A 746 -56.10 30.71 -4.10
CA MET A 746 -54.77 30.08 -4.05
C MET A 746 -53.98 30.35 -5.33
N GLU A 747 -54.00 31.60 -5.78
CA GLU A 747 -53.26 32.10 -6.94
C GLU A 747 -51.74 32.05 -6.73
N ARG A 748 -50.96 32.11 -7.81
CA ARG A 748 -49.49 32.15 -7.76
C ARG A 748 -48.90 33.26 -8.60
N THR A 749 -47.86 33.89 -8.08
CA THR A 749 -46.99 34.81 -8.83
C THR A 749 -46.17 34.05 -9.86
N VAL A 750 -46.28 34.42 -11.14
CA VAL A 750 -45.38 33.92 -12.19
C VAL A 750 -44.18 34.87 -12.28
N THR A 751 -43.08 34.49 -11.65
CA THR A 751 -41.83 35.29 -11.60
C THR A 751 -40.91 34.99 -12.79
N ASN A 752 -39.95 35.89 -13.04
CA ASN A 752 -38.96 35.79 -14.15
C ASN A 752 -39.57 35.80 -15.56
N VAL A 753 -40.81 36.28 -15.72
CA VAL A 753 -41.41 36.57 -17.03
C VAL A 753 -40.63 37.71 -17.68
N ALA A 754 -40.03 37.46 -18.86
CA ALA A 754 -39.37 38.48 -19.67
C ALA A 754 -40.37 39.54 -20.16
N ALA A 755 -39.88 40.67 -20.66
CA ALA A 755 -40.77 41.70 -21.20
C ALA A 755 -41.43 41.21 -22.51
N GLY A 756 -42.75 40.98 -22.49
CA GLY A 756 -43.52 40.56 -23.66
C GLY A 756 -43.60 41.65 -24.73
N ARG A 757 -43.76 41.30 -26.00
CA ARG A 757 -43.88 42.27 -27.10
C ARG A 757 -45.15 43.12 -26.89
N ILE A 758 -45.03 44.44 -26.99
CA ILE A 758 -46.18 45.36 -26.88
C ILE A 758 -46.63 45.71 -28.30
N SER A 759 -47.65 44.99 -28.81
CA SER A 759 -48.28 45.25 -30.10
C SER A 759 -49.72 44.75 -30.13
N ALA A 760 -50.53 45.22 -31.09
CA ALA A 760 -51.95 44.85 -31.23
C ALA A 760 -52.22 43.36 -31.55
N THR A 761 -51.18 42.60 -31.91
CA THR A 761 -51.27 41.16 -32.22
C THR A 761 -50.53 40.28 -31.21
N SER A 762 -49.95 40.85 -30.15
CA SER A 762 -49.17 40.10 -29.18
C SER A 762 -50.04 39.25 -28.26
N THR A 763 -49.59 38.02 -28.02
CA THR A 763 -50.15 37.11 -27.00
C THR A 763 -49.09 36.73 -25.95
N ASP A 764 -48.05 37.57 -25.80
CA ASP A 764 -47.01 37.38 -24.80
C ASP A 764 -47.52 37.81 -23.40
N ALA A 765 -47.03 37.15 -22.35
CA ALA A 765 -47.27 37.60 -20.99
C ALA A 765 -46.55 38.93 -20.70
N ILE A 766 -47.28 39.92 -20.20
CA ILE A 766 -46.74 41.22 -19.80
C ILE A 766 -46.23 41.14 -18.36
N ASN A 767 -45.02 41.64 -18.11
CA ASN A 767 -44.40 41.59 -16.78
C ASN A 767 -44.60 42.90 -15.98
N GLY A 768 -44.33 42.84 -14.67
CA GLY A 768 -44.49 43.99 -13.77
C GLY A 768 -43.64 45.22 -14.12
N SER A 769 -42.47 45.04 -14.75
CA SER A 769 -41.61 46.15 -15.17
C SER A 769 -42.20 46.97 -16.33
N GLN A 770 -42.97 46.34 -17.23
CA GLN A 770 -43.63 47.02 -18.34
C GLN A 770 -44.79 47.89 -17.86
N LEU A 771 -45.61 47.36 -16.96
CA LEU A 771 -46.67 48.12 -16.29
C LEU A 771 -46.09 49.24 -15.40
N HIS A 772 -44.99 48.95 -14.69
CA HIS A 772 -44.28 49.94 -13.88
C HIS A 772 -43.66 51.05 -14.74
N ALA A 773 -43.12 50.76 -15.93
CA ALA A 773 -42.58 51.79 -16.83
C ALA A 773 -43.66 52.83 -17.22
N VAL A 774 -44.83 52.36 -17.66
CA VAL A 774 -45.99 53.25 -17.96
C VAL A 774 -46.40 54.06 -16.72
N THR A 775 -46.47 53.41 -15.56
CA THR A 775 -46.83 54.06 -14.29
C THR A 775 -45.78 55.06 -13.80
N SER A 776 -44.50 54.82 -14.10
CA SER A 776 -43.37 55.65 -13.72
C SER A 776 -43.36 56.96 -14.50
N GLU A 777 -43.49 56.91 -15.83
CA GLU A 777 -43.56 58.11 -16.67
C GLU A 777 -44.73 59.03 -16.25
N MET A 778 -45.91 58.46 -15.96
CA MET A 778 -47.08 59.23 -15.48
C MET A 778 -46.86 59.96 -14.15
N ASN A 779 -45.88 59.56 -13.33
CA ASN A 779 -45.63 60.15 -12.02
C ASN A 779 -44.53 61.23 -12.00
N LYS A 780 -43.82 61.49 -13.10
CA LYS A 780 -42.61 62.33 -13.10
C LYS A 780 -42.83 63.85 -12.92
N GLY A 781 -44.00 64.38 -13.30
CA GLY A 781 -44.34 65.80 -13.11
C GLY A 781 -43.51 66.80 -13.95
N VAL A 782 -43.54 68.08 -13.57
CA VAL A 782 -42.85 69.20 -14.23
C VAL A 782 -41.96 69.91 -13.20
N VAL A 783 -40.72 70.25 -13.59
CA VAL A 783 -39.65 70.70 -12.68
C VAL A 783 -39.36 72.19 -12.82
N TYR A 784 -39.16 72.88 -11.69
CA TYR A 784 -38.70 74.27 -11.59
C TYR A 784 -37.34 74.36 -10.90
N ALA A 785 -36.49 75.33 -11.28
CA ALA A 785 -35.10 75.47 -10.81
C ALA A 785 -34.74 76.93 -10.45
N GLY A 786 -33.71 77.11 -9.61
CA GLY A 786 -33.11 78.43 -9.29
C GLY A 786 -31.61 78.53 -9.63
N ASP A 787 -30.99 79.67 -9.33
CA ASP A 787 -29.62 80.03 -9.73
C ASP A 787 -28.52 79.33 -8.90
N VAL A 788 -27.89 78.29 -9.46
CA VAL A 788 -26.54 77.84 -9.03
C VAL A 788 -25.74 77.33 -10.23
N LYS A 789 -24.54 77.89 -10.47
CA LYS A 789 -23.57 77.40 -11.47
C LYS A 789 -22.36 76.70 -10.83
N ALA A 790 -22.63 75.58 -10.15
CA ALA A 790 -21.64 74.59 -9.78
C ALA A 790 -22.31 73.20 -9.72
N ALA A 791 -21.70 72.19 -10.34
CA ALA A 791 -22.41 70.95 -10.69
C ALA A 791 -22.52 69.94 -9.54
N SER A 792 -23.59 70.04 -8.74
CA SER A 792 -24.40 68.91 -8.21
C SER A 792 -25.42 69.43 -7.19
N ALA A 793 -26.65 69.73 -7.63
CA ALA A 793 -27.66 70.39 -6.80
C ALA A 793 -29.10 69.90 -7.05
N THR A 794 -29.38 68.62 -6.76
CA THR A 794 -30.77 68.09 -6.69
C THR A 794 -31.64 68.81 -5.66
N ALA A 795 -31.05 69.53 -4.70
CA ALA A 795 -31.76 70.34 -3.71
C ALA A 795 -32.22 71.73 -4.21
N ASN A 796 -31.83 72.17 -5.42
CA ASN A 796 -32.23 73.49 -5.95
C ASN A 796 -33.38 73.42 -6.97
N GLN A 797 -34.14 72.32 -6.96
CA GLN A 797 -35.27 72.04 -7.85
C GLN A 797 -36.43 71.47 -7.05
N PHE A 798 -37.66 71.70 -7.53
CA PHE A 798 -38.85 71.00 -7.05
C PHE A 798 -39.78 70.67 -8.22
N THR A 799 -40.59 69.62 -8.03
CA THR A 799 -41.41 69.03 -9.09
C THR A 799 -42.87 69.09 -8.71
N ARG A 800 -43.69 69.75 -9.54
CA ARG A 800 -45.15 69.80 -9.38
C ARG A 800 -45.81 68.74 -10.27
N LYS A 801 -46.92 68.16 -9.81
CA LYS A 801 -47.74 67.30 -10.69
C LYS A 801 -48.49 68.17 -11.71
N LEU A 802 -49.02 67.56 -12.76
CA LEU A 802 -49.81 68.25 -13.79
C LEU A 802 -51.09 68.84 -13.14
N GLY A 803 -51.05 70.13 -12.75
CA GLY A 803 -52.19 70.85 -12.17
C GLY A 803 -51.94 71.78 -10.96
N GLU A 804 -50.70 72.15 -10.61
CA GLU A 804 -50.39 72.89 -9.36
C GLU A 804 -49.55 74.20 -9.55
N GLN A 805 -49.52 75.09 -8.54
CA GLN A 805 -48.99 76.49 -8.61
C GLN A 805 -47.66 76.73 -7.82
N THR A 806 -46.96 77.86 -8.09
CA THR A 806 -45.62 78.24 -7.56
C THR A 806 -45.52 79.75 -7.18
N ASN A 807 -44.65 80.14 -6.22
CA ASN A 807 -44.47 81.53 -5.71
C ASN A 807 -42.97 82.00 -5.60
N ILE A 808 -42.70 83.33 -5.61
CA ILE A 808 -41.35 83.97 -5.50
C ILE A 808 -41.44 85.36 -4.80
N VAL A 809 -40.48 85.75 -3.94
CA VAL A 809 -40.44 87.08 -3.23
C VAL A 809 -39.01 87.59 -2.94
N GLY A 810 -38.78 88.91 -2.83
CA GLY A 810 -37.50 89.58 -2.48
C GLY A 810 -37.70 90.95 -1.77
N GLY A 811 -36.63 91.61 -1.27
CA GLY A 811 -36.79 92.66 -0.24
C GLY A 811 -35.74 93.78 -0.07
N VAL A 812 -35.06 94.25 -1.13
CA VAL A 812 -34.28 95.52 -1.10
C VAL A 812 -34.69 96.38 -2.31
N THR A 813 -34.85 97.69 -2.11
CA THR A 813 -35.52 98.61 -3.08
C THR A 813 -34.64 99.72 -3.67
N ASP A 814 -33.37 99.81 -3.29
CA ASP A 814 -32.41 100.80 -3.81
C ASP A 814 -31.35 100.10 -4.69
N PRO A 815 -31.39 100.27 -6.03
CA PRO A 815 -30.45 99.62 -6.94
C PRO A 815 -28.98 100.01 -6.74
N THR A 816 -28.70 101.19 -6.17
CA THR A 816 -27.32 101.70 -6.02
C THR A 816 -26.54 101.00 -4.91
N LYS A 817 -27.22 100.18 -4.09
CA LYS A 817 -26.64 99.39 -3.00
C LYS A 817 -26.63 97.89 -3.31
N LEU A 818 -26.88 97.50 -4.57
CA LEU A 818 -26.83 96.13 -5.04
C LEU A 818 -25.49 95.84 -5.73
N SER A 819 -25.05 94.59 -5.65
CA SER A 819 -23.75 94.13 -6.16
C SER A 819 -23.93 92.82 -6.92
N ASP A 820 -23.49 92.77 -8.18
CA ASP A 820 -23.89 91.77 -9.19
C ASP A 820 -23.52 90.30 -8.88
N ASN A 821 -22.72 90.03 -7.85
CA ASN A 821 -22.25 88.67 -7.51
C ASN A 821 -22.66 88.16 -6.12
N ASN A 822 -23.23 89.01 -5.26
CA ASN A 822 -23.32 88.71 -3.82
C ASN A 822 -24.73 88.27 -3.37
N ILE A 823 -25.68 88.20 -4.30
CA ILE A 823 -27.07 87.74 -4.11
C ILE A 823 -27.31 86.51 -5.01
N GLY A 824 -28.04 85.49 -4.52
CA GLY A 824 -28.41 84.30 -5.31
C GLY A 824 -29.79 83.74 -4.97
N VAL A 825 -30.43 83.10 -5.96
CA VAL A 825 -31.79 82.55 -5.84
C VAL A 825 -31.75 81.05 -5.55
N VAL A 826 -32.19 80.66 -4.36
CA VAL A 826 -32.10 79.29 -3.83
C VAL A 826 -33.49 78.77 -3.48
N SER A 827 -33.91 77.68 -4.12
CA SER A 827 -35.15 76.96 -3.80
C SER A 827 -35.19 76.54 -2.32
N ASN A 828 -36.39 76.47 -1.73
CA ASN A 828 -36.59 75.73 -0.48
C ASN A 828 -36.67 74.21 -0.67
N GLY A 829 -36.75 73.73 -1.92
CA GLY A 829 -36.91 72.32 -2.25
C GLY A 829 -38.35 71.80 -2.22
N SER A 830 -39.35 72.66 -2.00
CA SER A 830 -40.77 72.27 -1.95
C SER A 830 -41.66 73.04 -2.92
N ASP A 831 -41.63 74.37 -2.89
CA ASP A 831 -42.65 75.23 -3.53
C ASP A 831 -42.25 76.70 -3.78
N THR A 832 -41.14 77.18 -3.20
CA THR A 832 -40.80 78.61 -3.14
C THR A 832 -39.31 78.85 -3.44
N LEU A 833 -39.01 79.84 -4.28
CA LEU A 833 -37.64 80.32 -4.52
C LEU A 833 -37.29 81.47 -3.57
N ASN A 834 -36.21 81.32 -2.79
CA ASN A 834 -35.76 82.31 -1.81
C ASN A 834 -34.52 83.08 -2.30
N VAL A 835 -34.51 84.39 -2.13
CA VAL A 835 -33.32 85.21 -2.39
C VAL A 835 -32.41 85.24 -1.15
N LYS A 836 -31.11 85.00 -1.31
CA LYS A 836 -30.12 84.87 -0.21
C LYS A 836 -28.81 85.61 -0.54
N LEU A 837 -28.04 85.97 0.48
CA LEU A 837 -26.71 86.59 0.35
C LEU A 837 -25.58 85.52 0.33
N ALA A 838 -24.48 85.81 -0.37
CA ALA A 838 -23.31 84.92 -0.47
C ALA A 838 -22.52 84.84 0.85
N LYS A 839 -21.97 83.65 1.15
CA LYS A 839 -21.18 83.40 2.38
C LYS A 839 -19.75 83.96 2.33
N THR A 840 -19.16 84.00 1.13
CA THR A 840 -17.89 84.67 0.86
C THR A 840 -18.21 85.87 0.00
N LEU A 841 -17.93 87.07 0.50
CA LEU A 841 -18.25 88.32 -0.19
C LEU A 841 -17.00 88.79 -0.92
N THR A 842 -16.96 88.56 -2.24
CA THR A 842 -15.96 89.13 -3.14
C THR A 842 -16.36 90.56 -3.52
N GLY A 843 -15.37 91.39 -3.90
CA GLY A 843 -15.61 92.80 -4.25
C GLY A 843 -15.83 93.73 -3.05
N LEU A 844 -15.29 93.40 -1.87
CA LEU A 844 -15.32 94.27 -0.68
C LEU A 844 -13.94 94.87 -0.39
N ASP A 845 -13.90 96.15 -0.01
CA ASP A 845 -12.66 96.86 0.31
C ASP A 845 -12.08 96.51 1.69
N SER A 846 -12.91 96.09 2.65
CA SER A 846 -12.45 95.63 3.98
C SER A 846 -13.49 94.78 4.71
N VAL A 847 -13.05 94.02 5.72
CA VAL A 847 -13.92 93.40 6.72
C VAL A 847 -13.46 93.82 8.12
N THR A 848 -14.37 94.45 8.87
CA THR A 848 -14.13 94.91 10.25
C THR A 848 -14.98 94.09 11.21
N ALA A 849 -14.34 93.47 12.21
CA ALA A 849 -14.99 92.62 13.20
C ALA A 849 -14.49 92.99 14.61
N GLY A 850 -15.24 93.88 15.28
CA GLY A 850 -14.79 94.48 16.54
C GLY A 850 -13.52 95.32 16.34
N ASN A 851 -12.56 95.19 17.25
CA ASN A 851 -11.27 95.93 17.19
C ASN A 851 -10.23 95.26 16.28
N THR A 852 -10.67 94.36 15.39
CA THR A 852 -9.85 93.63 14.42
C THR A 852 -10.26 94.02 13.01
N THR A 853 -9.31 94.53 12.24
CA THR A 853 -9.50 94.85 10.82
C THR A 853 -8.68 93.88 9.99
N ILE A 854 -9.36 93.18 9.08
CA ILE A 854 -8.74 92.35 8.06
C ILE A 854 -8.95 93.05 6.72
N ASN A 855 -7.84 93.44 6.10
CA ASN A 855 -7.78 94.04 4.78
C ASN A 855 -6.49 93.56 4.08
N ASN A 856 -6.17 94.13 2.91
CA ASN A 856 -5.01 93.72 2.11
C ASN A 856 -3.64 93.99 2.79
N GLY A 857 -3.60 94.64 3.96
CA GLY A 857 -2.40 94.87 4.77
C GLY A 857 -2.08 93.79 5.82
N GLY A 858 -2.94 92.78 5.99
CA GLY A 858 -2.76 91.69 6.97
C GLY A 858 -3.62 91.82 8.22
N LEU A 859 -3.20 91.17 9.32
CA LEU A 859 -3.96 91.16 10.58
C LEU A 859 -3.53 92.31 11.50
N THR A 860 -4.42 93.28 11.66
CA THR A 860 -4.31 94.31 12.70
C THR A 860 -5.33 94.10 13.81
N VAL A 861 -4.85 94.12 15.06
CA VAL A 861 -5.67 93.98 16.27
C VAL A 861 -5.30 95.11 17.23
N GLY A 862 -6.27 95.95 17.58
CA GLY A 862 -6.03 97.09 18.49
C GLY A 862 -4.95 98.07 18.01
N GLY A 863 -4.81 98.24 16.69
CA GLY A 863 -3.82 99.13 16.07
C GLY A 863 -2.39 98.58 15.96
N LYS A 864 -2.15 97.31 16.34
CA LYS A 864 -0.85 96.63 16.12
C LYS A 864 -0.96 95.52 15.09
N THR A 865 0.08 95.36 14.27
CA THR A 865 0.19 94.30 13.27
C THR A 865 0.93 93.11 13.88
N TYR A 866 0.30 91.95 13.90
CA TYR A 866 0.87 90.70 14.47
C TYR A 866 1.15 89.64 13.40
N VAL A 867 0.40 89.66 12.31
CA VAL A 867 0.64 88.80 11.15
C VAL A 867 0.67 89.69 9.91
N THR A 868 1.89 89.93 9.43
CA THR A 868 2.12 90.37 8.04
C THR A 868 2.19 89.13 7.14
N PRO A 869 2.15 89.27 5.80
CA PRO A 869 2.40 88.16 4.89
C PRO A 869 3.77 87.47 5.04
N ASN A 870 4.71 88.03 5.82
CA ASN A 870 6.11 87.60 5.90
C ASN A 870 6.47 86.80 7.17
N GLY A 871 5.48 86.44 8.02
CA GLY A 871 5.68 85.53 9.16
C GLY A 871 5.23 86.09 10.51
N ILE A 872 5.59 85.39 11.59
CA ILE A 872 5.34 85.84 12.96
C ILE A 872 6.33 86.94 13.31
N ASP A 873 5.89 88.19 13.18
CA ASP A 873 6.56 89.29 13.86
C ASP A 873 6.19 89.23 15.36
N ALA A 874 7.06 88.58 16.14
CA ALA A 874 7.00 88.57 17.61
C ALA A 874 7.19 89.96 18.25
N ASN A 875 7.24 91.03 17.43
CA ASN A 875 7.54 92.41 17.77
C ASN A 875 8.91 92.50 18.45
N ASN A 876 9.92 91.92 17.76
CA ASN A 876 11.34 91.83 18.13
C ASN A 876 11.67 91.18 19.49
N GLN A 877 10.90 90.18 19.92
CA GLN A 877 11.18 89.42 21.14
C GLN A 877 11.99 88.14 20.87
N LYS A 878 13.06 87.93 21.64
CA LYS A 878 13.98 86.78 21.53
C LYS A 878 13.33 85.48 22.01
N ILE A 879 13.51 84.41 21.23
CA ILE A 879 13.34 83.02 21.71
C ILE A 879 14.70 82.53 22.24
N THR A 880 15.12 83.05 23.39
CA THR A 880 16.37 82.67 24.08
C THR A 880 16.09 82.27 25.52
N ASN A 881 17.05 81.58 26.17
CA ASN A 881 16.92 80.92 27.48
C ASN A 881 16.13 79.60 27.41
N VAL A 882 16.48 78.72 26.47
CA VAL A 882 16.18 77.29 26.61
C VAL A 882 17.36 76.63 27.33
N ALA A 883 17.07 75.95 28.44
CA ALA A 883 18.08 75.45 29.38
C ALA A 883 18.57 74.02 29.02
N ASP A 884 19.41 73.43 29.87
CA ASP A 884 19.50 71.97 29.98
C ASP A 884 18.08 71.43 30.16
N GLY A 885 17.65 70.54 29.26
CA GLY A 885 16.27 70.11 29.16
C GLY A 885 15.85 69.35 30.41
N SER A 886 14.93 69.93 31.16
CA SER A 886 14.43 69.37 32.43
C SER A 886 13.04 68.77 32.27
N ASN A 887 12.34 69.12 31.18
CA ASN A 887 11.06 68.57 30.77
C ASN A 887 11.01 68.27 29.24
N PRO A 888 10.02 67.49 28.75
CA PRO A 888 10.09 66.88 27.42
C PRO A 888 9.94 67.82 26.22
N ASN A 889 9.38 69.02 26.41
CA ASN A 889 9.12 70.01 25.35
C ASN A 889 10.07 71.22 25.42
N ASP A 890 11.03 71.20 26.35
CA ASP A 890 12.21 72.07 26.25
C ASP A 890 13.01 71.62 25.01
N ALA A 891 13.60 72.55 24.25
CA ALA A 891 14.63 72.17 23.27
C ALA A 891 15.90 71.76 24.04
N VAL A 892 16.03 70.46 24.31
CA VAL A 892 17.14 69.83 25.06
C VAL A 892 18.51 70.29 24.57
N ASN A 893 19.46 70.49 25.49
CA ASN A 893 20.83 70.87 25.17
C ASN A 893 21.82 69.69 25.27
N TYR A 894 23.04 69.92 24.79
CA TYR A 894 24.02 68.89 24.50
C TYR A 894 24.72 68.26 25.73
N SER A 895 24.55 68.81 26.94
CA SER A 895 25.43 68.50 28.09
C SER A 895 25.10 67.17 28.81
N GLN A 896 23.83 66.79 28.85
CA GLN A 896 23.29 65.96 29.95
C GLN A 896 23.59 64.45 29.82
N LEU A 897 24.02 63.96 28.65
CA LEU A 897 23.95 62.54 28.28
C LEU A 897 25.12 61.64 28.79
N GLN A 898 26.25 62.19 29.23
CA GLN A 898 27.52 61.42 29.37
C GLN A 898 27.81 60.73 30.72
N LYS A 899 26.98 60.82 31.76
CA LYS A 899 27.44 60.69 33.18
C LYS A 899 27.23 59.36 33.98
N ALA A 900 26.86 58.19 33.41
CA ALA A 900 26.09 57.17 34.19
C ALA A 900 26.58 55.66 34.33
N ILE A 901 27.77 55.27 34.88
CA ILE A 901 28.26 53.82 34.96
C ILE A 901 29.22 53.43 36.15
N GLY A 902 29.17 52.20 36.76
CA GLY A 902 30.35 51.44 37.35
C GLY A 902 30.26 50.57 38.67
N GLY A 903 31.12 49.52 38.85
CA GLY A 903 31.48 48.76 40.12
C GLY A 903 31.35 47.19 40.12
N THR A 904 31.75 46.30 41.08
CA THR A 904 32.83 46.16 42.14
C THR A 904 32.77 44.73 42.85
N ALA A 905 33.88 44.08 43.34
CA ALA A 905 33.91 42.70 43.99
C ALA A 905 35.08 42.35 45.00
N LYS A 906 35.10 41.17 45.70
CA LYS A 906 36.12 40.67 46.74
C LYS A 906 36.22 39.09 46.94
N ALA A 907 37.19 38.53 47.72
CA ALA A 907 37.50 37.05 47.88
C ALA A 907 38.16 36.56 49.26
N SER A 908 38.57 35.27 49.41
CA SER A 908 39.02 34.54 50.68
C SER A 908 40.11 33.39 50.54
N SER A 909 40.49 32.57 51.58
CA SER A 909 41.55 31.46 51.51
C SER A 909 41.61 30.36 52.65
N VAL A 910 42.34 29.20 52.50
CA VAL A 910 42.46 27.98 53.42
C VAL A 910 43.83 27.16 53.30
N LYS A 911 44.19 26.14 54.16
CA LYS A 911 45.32 25.12 53.98
C LYS A 911 45.41 23.90 54.98
N ALA A 912 46.34 22.91 54.79
CA ALA A 912 46.63 21.71 55.66
C ALA A 912 48.13 21.15 55.72
N LYS A 913 48.45 19.80 55.71
CA LYS A 913 49.46 19.15 56.64
C LYS A 913 50.71 18.24 56.20
N ASP A 914 50.69 16.88 56.19
CA ASP A 914 51.79 15.89 56.53
C ASP A 914 52.56 15.09 55.40
N THR A 915 53.53 14.17 55.74
CA THR A 915 54.29 13.24 54.83
C THR A 915 53.38 12.36 53.96
N ASN A 916 52.17 12.13 54.46
CA ASN A 916 51.12 11.40 53.79
C ASN A 916 49.81 12.23 53.84
N VAL A 917 49.85 13.58 53.87
CA VAL A 917 48.64 14.44 53.78
C VAL A 917 48.94 15.73 52.98
N THR A 918 48.84 15.66 51.65
CA THR A 918 49.12 16.72 50.66
C THR A 918 47.94 17.70 50.45
N VAL A 919 48.16 18.89 49.88
CA VAL A 919 47.18 20.03 49.81
C VAL A 919 47.39 20.97 48.61
N THR A 920 46.32 21.53 48.00
CA THR A 920 46.38 22.44 46.81
C THR A 920 45.31 23.57 46.78
N GLU A 921 45.42 24.56 45.88
CA GLU A 921 44.61 25.80 45.73
C GLU A 921 44.06 26.03 44.29
N GLY A 922 42.93 26.73 44.12
CA GLY A 922 42.28 27.11 42.83
C GLY A 922 41.47 28.42 42.86
N THR A 923 40.76 28.76 41.76
CA THR A 923 39.99 30.04 41.60
C THR A 923 38.78 29.88 40.63
N ASN A 924 37.68 30.61 40.87
CA ASN A 924 36.40 30.48 40.16
C ASN A 924 36.05 31.67 39.23
N ALA A 925 34.99 31.50 38.42
CA ALA A 925 34.60 32.43 37.34
C ALA A 925 34.11 33.83 37.79
N ALA A 926 33.92 34.06 39.10
CA ALA A 926 33.61 35.38 39.65
C ALA A 926 34.79 36.02 40.43
N GLY A 927 35.97 35.35 40.44
CA GLY A 927 37.19 35.84 41.10
C GLY A 927 37.41 35.37 42.54
N GLY A 928 36.67 34.35 43.03
CA GLY A 928 36.86 33.75 44.35
C GLY A 928 37.80 32.52 44.36
N LYS A 929 38.40 32.15 45.50
CA LYS A 929 39.39 31.04 45.65
C LYS A 929 38.83 29.74 46.27
N GLU A 930 39.55 28.63 46.12
CA GLU A 930 39.15 27.24 46.51
C GLU A 930 40.36 26.33 46.89
N TYR A 931 40.19 25.25 47.69
CA TYR A 931 41.30 24.44 48.31
C TYR A 931 40.95 22.96 48.66
N THR A 932 41.92 21.99 48.61
CA THR A 932 41.70 20.50 48.74
C THR A 932 42.86 19.70 49.42
N VAL A 933 42.65 18.45 49.94
CA VAL A 933 43.59 17.62 50.77
C VAL A 933 43.56 16.07 50.51
N GLY A 934 44.68 15.29 50.62
CA GLY A 934 44.70 13.79 50.46
C GLY A 934 46.00 13.01 50.85
N LEU A 935 46.00 11.64 50.85
CA LEU A 935 47.05 10.71 51.39
C LEU A 935 48.44 10.66 50.64
N GLY A 936 49.37 9.76 51.03
CA GLY A 936 50.68 9.48 50.37
C GLY A 936 51.29 8.08 50.70
N ASP A 937 52.44 7.69 50.11
CA ASP A 937 52.48 6.45 49.28
C ASP A 937 53.16 5.14 49.77
N LYS A 938 54.51 5.00 49.86
CA LYS A 938 55.21 3.68 49.96
C LYS A 938 55.18 3.01 51.35
N ILE A 939 54.87 1.70 51.45
CA ILE A 939 54.77 0.96 52.73
C ILE A 939 55.48 -0.42 52.71
N THR A 940 56.75 -0.50 53.12
CA THR A 940 57.49 -1.79 53.19
C THR A 940 57.15 -2.60 54.45
N VAL A 941 56.97 -3.93 54.31
CA VAL A 941 56.68 -4.85 55.42
C VAL A 941 57.79 -5.92 55.51
N GLY A 942 58.05 -6.45 56.71
CA GLY A 942 59.02 -7.54 56.95
C GLY A 942 60.51 -7.12 57.02
N GLY A 943 60.84 -5.88 56.66
CA GLY A 943 62.20 -5.33 56.79
C GLY A 943 63.16 -5.72 55.66
N THR A 944 64.19 -4.91 55.43
CA THR A 944 65.06 -4.96 54.24
C THR A 944 66.19 -6.00 54.29
N THR A 945 66.28 -6.80 55.34
CA THR A 945 67.40 -7.75 55.58
C THR A 945 66.97 -9.22 55.68
N SER A 946 65.70 -9.53 55.44
CA SER A 946 65.22 -10.92 55.37
C SER A 946 65.54 -11.52 53.99
N ALA A 947 65.67 -12.85 53.91
CA ALA A 947 65.99 -13.55 52.66
C ALA A 947 64.87 -13.42 51.58
N HIS A 948 63.62 -13.29 52.01
CA HIS A 948 62.44 -13.11 51.16
C HIS A 948 61.51 -12.02 51.75
N PRO A 949 61.84 -10.72 51.61
CA PRO A 949 61.07 -9.62 52.19
C PRO A 949 59.94 -9.15 51.26
N VAL A 950 58.80 -8.74 51.84
CA VAL A 950 57.57 -8.41 51.09
C VAL A 950 57.21 -6.94 51.25
N THR A 951 57.57 -6.12 50.25
CA THR A 951 57.18 -4.71 50.21
C THR A 951 55.75 -4.55 49.72
N VAL A 952 54.96 -3.65 50.33
CA VAL A 952 53.59 -3.27 49.88
C VAL A 952 53.61 -1.80 49.46
N ASP A 953 54.15 -1.55 48.27
CA ASP A 953 54.42 -0.19 47.82
C ASP A 953 53.14 0.54 47.38
N GLY A 954 52.50 1.34 48.23
CA GLY A 954 51.32 2.12 47.84
C GLY A 954 51.55 3.10 46.68
N THR A 955 52.81 3.49 46.39
CA THR A 955 53.17 4.31 45.21
C THR A 955 53.05 3.56 43.89
N THR A 956 53.07 2.23 43.91
CA THR A 956 53.06 1.39 42.70
C THR A 956 52.08 0.21 42.75
N GLY A 957 51.49 -0.10 43.90
CA GLY A 957 50.58 -1.22 44.15
C GLY A 957 51.23 -2.60 44.37
N HIS A 958 52.55 -2.75 44.22
CA HIS A 958 53.18 -4.07 44.09
C HIS A 958 53.46 -4.79 45.41
N VAL A 959 53.43 -6.13 45.35
CA VAL A 959 53.74 -7.07 46.43
C VAL A 959 54.78 -8.09 45.95
N THR A 960 56.06 -7.74 46.08
CA THR A 960 57.20 -8.49 45.49
C THR A 960 57.77 -9.56 46.42
N GLY A 961 58.32 -10.66 45.88
CA GLY A 961 59.13 -11.64 46.65
C GLY A 961 58.67 -13.11 46.65
N LEU A 962 57.79 -13.52 45.73
CA LEU A 962 57.19 -14.86 45.69
C LEU A 962 57.99 -15.86 44.82
N THR A 963 57.91 -17.17 45.12
CA THR A 963 58.84 -18.21 44.61
C THR A 963 58.20 -19.38 43.84
N ASN A 964 57.02 -19.19 43.23
CA ASN A 964 56.21 -20.25 42.62
C ASN A 964 55.96 -19.96 41.12
N THR A 965 56.84 -20.41 40.23
CA THR A 965 57.07 -19.76 38.93
C THR A 965 56.60 -20.47 37.64
N ASP A 966 56.22 -21.76 37.67
CA ASP A 966 55.93 -22.50 36.42
C ASP A 966 54.59 -23.28 36.40
N TRP A 967 54.02 -23.47 35.21
CA TRP A 967 52.76 -24.17 34.92
C TRP A 967 52.68 -24.59 33.43
N ASP A 968 52.07 -25.76 33.15
CA ASP A 968 51.72 -26.26 31.81
C ASP A 968 50.22 -26.03 31.53
N VAL A 969 49.91 -25.61 30.29
CA VAL A 969 48.56 -25.29 29.82
C VAL A 969 47.85 -26.48 29.19
N ASP A 970 48.59 -27.47 28.66
CA ASP A 970 48.02 -28.64 27.99
C ASP A 970 47.92 -29.86 28.93
N HIS A 971 48.75 -29.95 29.98
CA HIS A 971 48.62 -30.91 31.09
C HIS A 971 48.52 -30.20 32.46
N PRO A 972 47.38 -29.57 32.78
CA PRO A 972 47.26 -28.67 33.93
C PRO A 972 47.27 -29.40 35.29
N ALA A 973 48.43 -29.45 35.94
CA ALA A 973 48.58 -29.86 37.34
C ALA A 973 48.82 -28.63 38.24
N ALA A 974 47.96 -28.44 39.26
CA ALA A 974 48.03 -27.30 40.17
C ALA A 974 48.62 -27.69 41.54
N VAL A 975 49.63 -26.94 42.01
CA VAL A 975 50.26 -27.15 43.33
C VAL A 975 49.51 -26.34 44.39
N SER A 976 48.73 -27.02 45.23
CA SER A 976 47.93 -26.37 46.28
C SER A 976 48.78 -25.79 47.42
N GLY A 977 48.26 -24.76 48.10
CA GLY A 977 48.86 -24.18 49.30
C GLY A 977 49.94 -23.10 49.08
N ARG A 978 50.07 -22.55 47.87
CA ARG A 978 51.00 -21.44 47.55
C ARG A 978 50.29 -20.34 46.76
N GLY A 979 50.73 -19.10 46.90
CA GLY A 979 50.36 -18.03 45.97
C GLY A 979 51.02 -18.23 44.60
N ALA A 980 50.32 -17.88 43.52
CA ALA A 980 50.90 -17.86 42.18
C ALA A 980 51.81 -16.63 42.02
N THR A 981 52.90 -16.76 41.26
CA THR A 981 53.70 -15.60 40.83
C THR A 981 53.09 -14.91 39.61
N GLU A 982 53.63 -13.74 39.29
CA GLU A 982 53.34 -13.02 38.05
C GLU A 982 53.60 -13.88 36.80
N ASP A 983 54.58 -14.80 36.78
CA ASP A 983 54.84 -15.68 35.61
C ASP A 983 53.77 -16.77 35.42
N GLN A 984 53.37 -17.45 36.50
CA GLN A 984 52.25 -18.42 36.46
C GLN A 984 50.95 -17.70 36.09
N LEU A 985 50.68 -16.57 36.75
CA LEU A 985 49.54 -15.75 36.44
C LEU A 985 49.63 -15.23 35.00
N LYS A 986 50.80 -14.90 34.47
CA LYS A 986 50.99 -14.49 33.07
C LYS A 986 50.67 -15.62 32.10
N LYS A 987 51.12 -16.86 32.32
CA LYS A 987 50.74 -17.99 31.46
C LYS A 987 49.23 -18.22 31.44
N VAL A 988 48.57 -18.17 32.61
CA VAL A 988 47.10 -18.23 32.72
C VAL A 988 46.46 -17.03 32.01
N ASN A 989 46.95 -15.82 32.28
CA ASN A 989 46.43 -14.55 31.76
C ASN A 989 46.63 -14.42 30.25
N ASP A 990 47.73 -14.89 29.66
CA ASP A 990 47.95 -14.90 28.21
C ASP A 990 46.94 -15.83 27.51
N LYS A 991 46.66 -17.01 28.09
CA LYS A 991 45.61 -17.92 27.59
C LYS A 991 44.21 -17.33 27.82
N VAL A 992 43.95 -16.74 28.98
CA VAL A 992 42.70 -16.03 29.29
C VAL A 992 42.51 -14.81 28.40
N ASN A 993 43.55 -14.08 28.03
CA ASN A 993 43.52 -12.93 27.12
C ASN A 993 43.40 -13.36 25.66
N THR A 994 43.94 -14.51 25.28
CA THR A 994 43.67 -15.13 23.96
C THR A 994 42.19 -15.52 23.86
N ASN A 995 41.68 -16.23 24.87
CA ASN A 995 40.27 -16.60 24.96
C ASN A 995 39.36 -15.36 25.08
N LYS A 996 39.75 -14.35 25.85
CA LYS A 996 39.01 -13.09 26.01
C LYS A 996 39.08 -12.24 24.76
N SER A 997 40.19 -12.19 24.02
CA SER A 997 40.23 -11.54 22.70
C SER A 997 39.31 -12.24 21.70
N ALA A 998 39.23 -13.58 21.73
CA ALA A 998 38.26 -14.32 20.93
C ALA A 998 36.81 -14.08 21.39
N ILE A 999 36.54 -14.04 22.69
CA ILE A 999 35.22 -13.75 23.27
C ILE A 999 34.81 -12.30 23.01
N ASP A 1000 35.71 -11.32 23.14
CA ASP A 1000 35.47 -9.91 22.86
C ASP A 1000 35.29 -9.66 21.37
N LYS A 1001 36.04 -10.37 20.50
CA LYS A 1001 35.81 -10.34 19.05
C LYS A 1001 34.49 -10.98 18.67
N ASN A 1002 34.10 -12.08 19.33
CA ASN A 1002 32.79 -12.70 19.12
C ASN A 1002 31.65 -11.84 19.70
N ALA A 1003 31.83 -11.23 20.86
CA ALA A 1003 30.88 -10.30 21.48
C ALA A 1003 30.78 -9.01 20.67
N GLY A 1004 31.88 -8.53 20.09
CA GLY A 1004 31.94 -7.44 19.12
C GLY A 1004 31.24 -7.78 17.82
N ASN A 1005 31.45 -8.99 17.27
CA ASN A 1005 30.70 -9.49 16.11
C ASN A 1005 29.21 -9.65 16.42
N ILE A 1006 28.84 -10.11 17.63
CA ILE A 1006 27.44 -10.21 18.09
C ILE A 1006 26.84 -8.83 18.33
N ALA A 1007 27.62 -7.87 18.83
CA ALA A 1007 27.20 -6.47 19.02
C ALA A 1007 27.04 -5.76 17.67
N ASN A 1008 27.94 -5.99 16.71
CA ASN A 1008 27.83 -5.53 15.33
C ASN A 1008 26.61 -6.15 14.68
N ASN A 1009 26.47 -7.48 14.67
CA ASN A 1009 25.26 -8.16 14.16
C ASN A 1009 23.98 -7.67 14.86
N LYS A 1010 24.01 -7.34 16.16
CA LYS A 1010 22.88 -6.75 16.90
C LYS A 1010 22.62 -5.31 16.47
N ASN A 1011 23.65 -4.52 16.22
CA ASN A 1011 23.56 -3.15 15.71
C ASN A 1011 23.08 -3.14 14.25
N ASP A 1012 23.50 -4.11 13.43
CA ASP A 1012 23.07 -4.32 12.05
C ASP A 1012 21.64 -4.88 11.98
N ILE A 1013 21.24 -5.76 12.90
CA ILE A 1013 19.83 -6.19 13.04
C ILE A 1013 18.97 -5.02 13.54
N ASN A 1014 19.45 -4.22 14.50
CA ASN A 1014 18.76 -3.01 14.96
C ASN A 1014 18.70 -1.94 13.86
N LYS A 1015 19.76 -1.78 13.07
CA LYS A 1015 19.80 -0.87 11.92
C LYS A 1015 18.90 -1.37 10.81
N ASN A 1016 18.95 -2.65 10.42
CA ASN A 1016 18.00 -3.22 9.47
C ASN A 1016 16.56 -3.08 9.97
N LYS A 1017 16.30 -3.26 11.26
CA LYS A 1017 14.97 -3.02 11.87
C LYS A 1017 14.57 -1.55 11.82
N GLN A 1018 15.51 -0.62 12.06
CA GLN A 1018 15.29 0.82 11.96
C GLN A 1018 15.08 1.22 10.50
N ASP A 1019 15.98 0.85 9.59
CA ASP A 1019 15.87 1.04 8.15
C ASP A 1019 14.59 0.41 7.56
N ILE A 1020 14.08 -0.71 8.11
CA ILE A 1020 12.77 -1.27 7.73
C ILE A 1020 11.61 -0.42 8.30
N ALA A 1021 11.71 0.08 9.53
CA ALA A 1021 10.72 0.99 10.11
C ALA A 1021 10.71 2.35 9.40
N ASP A 1022 11.88 2.86 9.03
CA ASP A 1022 12.10 4.09 8.29
C ASP A 1022 11.71 3.91 6.83
N ASN A 1023 11.98 2.77 6.19
CA ASN A 1023 11.42 2.45 4.87
C ASN A 1023 9.90 2.29 4.93
N LYS A 1024 9.31 1.74 6.00
CA LYS A 1024 7.86 1.71 6.19
C LYS A 1024 7.28 3.12 6.39
N GLN A 1025 7.96 3.97 7.16
CA GLN A 1025 7.60 5.39 7.31
C GLN A 1025 7.80 6.16 6.00
N ASN A 1026 8.86 5.91 5.24
CA ASN A 1026 9.14 6.52 3.94
C ASN A 1026 8.17 6.03 2.87
N ILE A 1027 7.69 4.78 2.91
CA ILE A 1027 6.64 4.30 2.02
C ILE A 1027 5.29 4.95 2.38
N ALA A 1028 4.95 5.03 3.67
CA ALA A 1028 3.75 5.73 4.12
C ALA A 1028 3.80 7.24 3.82
N LYS A 1029 4.97 7.87 4.02
CA LYS A 1029 5.24 9.27 3.70
C LYS A 1029 5.25 9.49 2.20
N ASN A 1030 5.88 8.64 1.39
CA ASN A 1030 5.84 8.74 -0.07
C ASN A 1030 4.43 8.52 -0.61
N ALA A 1031 3.62 7.64 -0.01
CA ALA A 1031 2.21 7.51 -0.38
C ALA A 1031 1.41 8.77 0.00
N GLY A 1032 1.63 9.33 1.19
CA GLY A 1032 1.06 10.60 1.62
C GLY A 1032 1.52 11.79 0.77
N ASP A 1033 2.79 11.82 0.38
CA ASP A 1033 3.41 12.83 -0.47
C ASP A 1033 2.94 12.68 -1.92
N ILE A 1034 2.75 11.47 -2.45
CA ILE A 1034 2.09 11.26 -3.75
C ILE A 1034 0.65 11.77 -3.70
N VAL A 1035 -0.09 11.51 -2.61
CA VAL A 1035 -1.43 12.07 -2.41
C VAL A 1035 -1.39 13.61 -2.29
N ASN A 1036 -0.39 14.18 -1.63
CA ASN A 1036 -0.23 15.63 -1.48
C ASN A 1036 0.29 16.33 -2.76
N ILE A 1037 1.15 15.67 -3.53
CA ILE A 1037 1.61 16.06 -4.87
C ILE A 1037 0.42 16.03 -5.81
N ASN A 1038 -0.37 14.95 -5.86
CA ASN A 1038 -1.58 14.89 -6.68
C ASN A 1038 -2.57 15.99 -6.28
N LYS A 1039 -2.83 16.20 -4.97
CA LYS A 1039 -3.61 17.35 -4.47
C LYS A 1039 -3.01 18.73 -4.78
N THR A 1040 -1.73 18.81 -5.14
CA THR A 1040 -1.04 20.06 -5.51
C THR A 1040 -0.99 20.26 -7.02
N LEU A 1041 -0.95 19.17 -7.80
CA LEU A 1041 -1.14 19.15 -9.24
C LEU A 1041 -2.60 19.47 -9.61
N ASP A 1042 -3.57 18.94 -8.85
CA ASP A 1042 -4.99 19.27 -8.99
C ASP A 1042 -5.33 20.71 -8.56
N LYS A 1043 -4.54 21.31 -7.67
CA LYS A 1043 -4.59 22.76 -7.38
C LYS A 1043 -4.06 23.61 -8.54
N GLY A 1044 -3.37 23.02 -9.52
CA GLY A 1044 -2.83 23.74 -10.68
C GLY A 1044 -1.77 24.79 -10.34
N LEU A 1045 -1.38 25.54 -11.37
CA LEU A 1045 -0.57 26.75 -11.28
C LEU A 1045 -1.50 27.97 -11.26
N ASN A 1046 -1.23 28.87 -10.32
CA ASN A 1046 -1.97 30.13 -10.15
C ASN A 1046 -1.21 31.27 -10.83
N PHE A 1047 -1.74 31.74 -11.96
CA PHE A 1047 -1.20 32.88 -12.69
C PHE A 1047 -1.95 34.16 -12.28
N ALA A 1048 -1.30 34.99 -11.46
CA ALA A 1048 -1.78 36.33 -11.14
C ALA A 1048 -1.19 37.36 -12.11
N GLY A 1049 -1.98 38.39 -12.42
CA GLY A 1049 -1.47 39.67 -12.93
C GLY A 1049 -1.61 40.74 -11.86
N ASP A 1050 -1.15 41.96 -12.14
CA ASP A 1050 -1.23 43.11 -11.22
C ASP A 1050 -2.68 43.49 -10.90
N THR A 1051 -3.60 43.17 -11.81
CA THR A 1051 -5.06 43.23 -11.60
C THR A 1051 -5.78 42.08 -12.29
N GLY A 1052 -6.99 41.77 -11.82
CA GLY A 1052 -7.83 40.68 -12.33
C GLY A 1052 -7.88 39.46 -11.38
N ALA A 1053 -8.69 38.47 -11.74
CA ALA A 1053 -8.77 37.22 -10.98
C ALA A 1053 -7.56 36.32 -11.26
N VAL A 1054 -7.06 35.61 -10.25
CA VAL A 1054 -5.97 34.64 -10.40
C VAL A 1054 -6.43 33.52 -11.34
N SER A 1055 -5.78 33.35 -12.49
CA SER A 1055 -6.13 32.29 -13.43
C SER A 1055 -5.46 30.97 -13.04
N ASN A 1056 -6.28 29.99 -12.69
CA ASN A 1056 -5.84 28.66 -12.31
C ASN A 1056 -5.78 27.73 -13.52
N ARG A 1057 -4.63 27.09 -13.78
CA ARG A 1057 -4.42 26.19 -14.92
C ARG A 1057 -3.72 24.89 -14.48
N LYS A 1058 -4.15 23.74 -15.00
CA LYS A 1058 -3.51 22.45 -14.66
C LYS A 1058 -2.14 22.29 -15.34
N LEU A 1059 -1.34 21.31 -14.91
CA LEU A 1059 -0.11 20.97 -15.66
C LEU A 1059 -0.47 20.36 -17.02
N GLY A 1060 0.25 20.77 -18.06
CA GLY A 1060 -0.01 20.40 -19.46
C GLY A 1060 -0.93 21.36 -20.22
N ASP A 1061 -1.50 22.37 -19.53
CA ASP A 1061 -2.52 23.26 -20.07
C ASP A 1061 -1.91 24.54 -20.67
N THR A 1062 -2.14 24.83 -21.95
CA THR A 1062 -1.46 25.95 -22.65
C THR A 1062 -1.90 27.32 -22.13
N VAL A 1063 -0.97 28.08 -21.53
CA VAL A 1063 -1.14 29.50 -21.19
C VAL A 1063 -0.76 30.35 -22.40
N THR A 1064 -1.65 31.21 -22.86
CA THR A 1064 -1.37 32.11 -23.99
C THR A 1064 -0.96 33.48 -23.47
N ILE A 1065 0.29 33.86 -23.68
CA ILE A 1065 0.83 35.19 -23.36
C ILE A 1065 1.09 35.92 -24.68
N LYS A 1066 0.50 37.11 -24.86
CA LYS A 1066 0.68 37.95 -26.06
C LYS A 1066 1.06 39.36 -25.65
N GLY A 1067 2.31 39.73 -25.91
CA GLY A 1067 2.80 41.11 -25.89
C GLY A 1067 3.10 41.58 -27.31
N GLY A 1068 2.72 42.82 -27.65
CA GLY A 1068 2.85 43.38 -29.01
C GLY A 1068 4.06 44.29 -29.22
N ALA A 1069 5.13 44.15 -28.43
CA ALA A 1069 6.26 45.07 -28.41
C ALA A 1069 7.61 44.35 -28.28
N ASP A 1070 8.68 45.01 -28.73
CA ASP A 1070 10.05 44.54 -28.72
C ASP A 1070 10.63 44.47 -27.28
N ALA A 1071 11.10 43.29 -26.89
CA ALA A 1071 11.48 42.97 -25.51
C ALA A 1071 12.71 43.75 -25.00
N ALA A 1072 13.56 44.28 -25.89
CA ALA A 1072 14.72 45.07 -25.50
C ALA A 1072 14.39 46.51 -25.03
N LYS A 1073 13.10 46.88 -24.97
CA LYS A 1073 12.60 48.25 -24.73
C LYS A 1073 11.60 48.34 -23.57
N LEU A 1074 11.62 47.36 -22.66
CA LEU A 1074 10.69 47.22 -21.53
C LEU A 1074 11.32 47.75 -20.23
N SER A 1075 10.50 48.23 -19.29
CA SER A 1075 10.97 48.76 -17.98
C SER A 1075 9.90 48.64 -16.88
N ASP A 1076 10.39 48.60 -15.63
CA ASP A 1076 9.73 47.89 -14.51
C ASP A 1076 8.47 48.53 -13.91
N ASN A 1077 8.10 49.77 -14.30
CA ASN A 1077 6.97 50.51 -13.71
C ASN A 1077 5.86 50.89 -14.69
N ASN A 1078 6.04 50.70 -16.01
CA ASN A 1078 5.12 51.25 -17.01
C ASN A 1078 4.39 50.17 -17.84
N ILE A 1079 4.60 48.90 -17.52
CA ILE A 1079 3.97 47.73 -18.13
C ILE A 1079 3.17 47.00 -17.06
N GLY A 1080 1.89 46.77 -17.30
CA GLY A 1080 1.00 46.03 -16.39
C GLY A 1080 0.41 44.79 -17.05
N VAL A 1081 0.38 43.69 -16.31
CA VAL A 1081 -0.17 42.39 -16.71
C VAL A 1081 -1.56 42.24 -16.12
N VAL A 1082 -2.58 42.06 -16.96
CA VAL A 1082 -3.97 41.86 -16.52
C VAL A 1082 -4.41 40.43 -16.82
N SER A 1083 -4.81 39.69 -15.78
CA SER A 1083 -5.39 38.35 -15.92
C SER A 1083 -6.86 38.44 -16.31
N ASP A 1084 -7.28 37.66 -17.31
CA ASP A 1084 -8.69 37.50 -17.69
C ASP A 1084 -9.44 36.43 -16.86
N GLY A 1085 -8.73 35.72 -15.96
CA GLY A 1085 -9.24 34.58 -15.19
C GLY A 1085 -9.33 33.27 -15.98
N ASN A 1086 -9.49 33.33 -17.30
CA ASN A 1086 -9.77 32.20 -18.20
C ASN A 1086 -8.55 31.68 -18.98
N GLY A 1087 -7.34 32.13 -18.65
CA GLY A 1087 -6.07 31.55 -19.11
C GLY A 1087 -5.21 32.45 -19.99
N THR A 1088 -5.57 33.73 -20.15
CA THR A 1088 -4.78 34.73 -20.89
C THR A 1088 -4.23 35.80 -19.97
N LEU A 1089 -2.90 35.98 -20.00
CA LEU A 1089 -2.24 37.13 -19.38
C LEU A 1089 -2.05 38.24 -20.43
N ASN A 1090 -2.75 39.35 -20.24
CA ASN A 1090 -2.78 40.47 -21.19
C ASN A 1090 -1.81 41.56 -20.73
N VAL A 1091 -0.65 41.65 -21.39
CA VAL A 1091 0.39 42.64 -21.09
C VAL A 1091 0.08 43.97 -21.79
N LYS A 1092 0.03 45.07 -21.03
CA LYS A 1092 -0.42 46.40 -21.48
C LYS A 1092 0.53 47.49 -20.99
N LEU A 1093 0.54 48.65 -21.65
CA LEU A 1093 1.24 49.84 -21.17
C LEU A 1093 0.32 50.69 -20.29
N ALA A 1094 0.89 51.39 -19.30
CA ALA A 1094 0.16 52.38 -18.51
C ALA A 1094 -0.28 53.57 -19.39
N LYS A 1095 -1.47 54.13 -19.13
CA LYS A 1095 -2.00 55.29 -19.88
C LYS A 1095 -1.28 56.60 -19.55
N GLU A 1096 -0.71 56.68 -18.35
CA GLU A 1096 0.10 57.79 -17.86
C GLU A 1096 1.44 57.20 -17.39
N LEU A 1097 2.54 57.75 -17.88
CA LEU A 1097 3.88 57.20 -17.67
C LEU A 1097 4.59 58.00 -16.58
N GLN A 1098 4.68 57.43 -15.38
CA GLN A 1098 5.37 58.03 -14.23
C GLN A 1098 6.73 57.38 -13.99
N GLY A 1099 7.65 58.11 -13.35
CA GLY A 1099 9.02 57.65 -13.04
C GLY A 1099 10.05 57.81 -14.17
N LEU A 1100 9.65 58.32 -15.35
CA LEU A 1100 10.57 58.55 -16.46
C LEU A 1100 11.48 59.76 -16.20
N THR A 1101 12.80 59.53 -16.14
CA THR A 1101 13.80 60.59 -15.96
C THR A 1101 14.06 61.41 -17.23
N SER A 1102 13.88 60.80 -18.40
CA SER A 1102 13.89 61.49 -19.70
C SER A 1102 13.12 60.73 -20.76
N THR A 1103 12.61 61.45 -21.76
CA THR A 1103 12.10 60.90 -23.03
C THR A 1103 12.75 61.62 -24.21
N THR A 1104 12.91 60.91 -25.33
CA THR A 1104 13.76 61.32 -26.45
C THR A 1104 13.06 61.00 -27.77
N PHE A 1105 12.74 62.02 -28.56
CA PHE A 1105 12.01 61.92 -29.83
C PHE A 1105 12.89 62.39 -30.98
N THR A 1106 13.32 61.45 -31.84
CA THR A 1106 14.25 61.72 -32.94
C THR A 1106 13.57 61.65 -34.31
N ASN A 1107 13.80 62.64 -35.16
CA ASN A 1107 13.34 62.62 -36.56
C ASN A 1107 14.33 63.35 -37.48
N GLY A 1108 14.86 62.66 -38.51
CA GLY A 1108 15.70 63.29 -39.54
C GLY A 1108 16.94 64.02 -39.02
N GLY A 1109 17.59 63.50 -37.98
CA GLY A 1109 18.74 64.13 -37.31
C GLY A 1109 18.38 65.16 -36.24
N ASN A 1110 17.13 65.62 -36.18
CA ASN A 1110 16.62 66.44 -35.07
C ASN A 1110 16.34 65.55 -33.86
N ASN A 1111 16.64 66.04 -32.66
CA ASN A 1111 16.40 65.33 -31.40
C ASN A 1111 15.73 66.25 -30.36
N THR A 1112 14.50 65.91 -29.97
CA THR A 1112 13.76 66.54 -28.87
C THR A 1112 13.86 65.68 -27.62
N VAL A 1113 14.51 66.20 -26.58
CA VAL A 1113 14.66 65.56 -25.26
C VAL A 1113 13.78 66.31 -24.25
N ILE A 1114 13.01 65.57 -23.45
CA ILE A 1114 12.23 66.10 -22.32
C ILE A 1114 12.71 65.37 -21.06
N ASN A 1115 13.26 66.08 -20.09
CA ASN A 1115 13.82 65.53 -18.85
C ASN A 1115 13.56 66.47 -17.65
N SER A 1116 14.18 66.18 -16.49
CA SER A 1116 14.12 67.02 -15.28
C SER A 1116 14.55 68.47 -15.48
N ASP A 1117 15.40 68.75 -16.46
CA ASP A 1117 15.97 70.08 -16.70
C ASP A 1117 15.07 70.92 -17.64
N GLY A 1118 14.12 70.26 -18.32
CA GLY A 1118 13.09 70.86 -19.16
C GLY A 1118 12.93 70.16 -20.52
N MET A 1119 12.54 70.93 -21.53
CA MET A 1119 12.41 70.50 -22.92
C MET A 1119 13.53 71.13 -23.76
N THR A 1120 14.32 70.28 -24.42
CA THR A 1120 15.38 70.66 -25.34
C THR A 1120 15.05 70.16 -26.74
N ILE A 1121 15.16 71.02 -27.75
CA ILE A 1121 15.13 70.66 -29.17
C ILE A 1121 16.52 70.96 -29.75
N ASN A 1122 17.23 69.90 -30.15
CA ASN A 1122 18.47 69.99 -30.90
C ASN A 1122 18.13 69.72 -32.38
N PRO A 1123 17.95 70.76 -33.23
CA PRO A 1123 17.69 70.56 -34.65
C PRO A 1123 18.95 70.07 -35.37
N ALA A 1124 18.78 69.41 -36.53
CA ALA A 1124 19.88 68.93 -37.36
C ALA A 1124 20.72 70.07 -37.98
N GLY A 1125 20.15 71.29 -38.03
CA GLY A 1125 20.82 72.53 -38.39
C GLY A 1125 20.06 73.72 -37.83
N GLY A 1126 20.76 74.79 -37.48
CA GLY A 1126 20.23 75.89 -36.66
C GLY A 1126 20.57 75.73 -35.18
N ASN A 1127 20.26 76.76 -34.38
CA ASN A 1127 20.70 76.80 -32.98
C ASN A 1127 19.72 76.06 -32.06
N LYS A 1128 20.26 75.40 -31.03
CA LYS A 1128 19.50 74.70 -29.97
C LYS A 1128 18.42 75.59 -29.37
N VAL A 1129 17.20 75.07 -29.30
CA VAL A 1129 16.09 75.68 -28.54
C VAL A 1129 15.90 74.90 -27.25
N SER A 1130 15.74 75.56 -26.11
CA SER A 1130 15.45 74.90 -24.84
C SER A 1130 14.58 75.74 -23.92
N LEU A 1131 13.48 75.15 -23.46
CA LEU A 1131 12.67 75.64 -22.35
C LEU A 1131 13.10 74.90 -21.09
N THR A 1132 13.68 75.62 -20.14
CA THR A 1132 14.22 75.09 -18.88
C THR A 1132 13.61 75.80 -17.68
N LYS A 1133 13.98 75.41 -16.46
CA LYS A 1133 13.62 76.17 -15.23
C LYS A 1133 14.04 77.65 -15.27
N ASP A 1134 15.04 78.00 -16.07
CA ASP A 1134 15.57 79.36 -16.21
C ASP A 1134 14.94 80.13 -17.39
N GLY A 1135 13.87 79.57 -18.00
CA GLY A 1135 13.10 80.17 -19.07
C GLY A 1135 13.32 79.57 -20.46
N LEU A 1136 12.75 80.21 -21.48
CA LEU A 1136 12.92 79.86 -22.89
C LEU A 1136 14.16 80.52 -23.49
N ASN A 1137 15.15 79.71 -23.83
CA ASN A 1137 16.22 80.11 -24.73
C ASN A 1137 15.91 79.62 -26.14
N ASN A 1138 15.57 80.53 -27.06
CA ASN A 1138 15.27 80.20 -28.46
C ASN A 1138 16.54 80.07 -29.34
N GLY A 1139 17.74 79.99 -28.76
CA GLY A 1139 19.01 79.84 -29.48
C GLY A 1139 19.41 81.05 -30.34
N GLY A 1140 18.75 82.20 -30.18
CA GLY A 1140 18.89 83.33 -31.11
C GLY A 1140 18.13 83.16 -32.43
N ASN A 1141 17.32 82.11 -32.59
CA ASN A 1141 16.37 82.00 -33.70
C ASN A 1141 15.24 83.03 -33.51
N THR A 1142 14.68 83.56 -34.60
CA THR A 1142 13.58 84.54 -34.56
C THR A 1142 12.31 83.94 -33.92
N ILE A 1143 11.70 84.65 -32.97
CA ILE A 1143 10.38 84.31 -32.42
C ILE A 1143 9.32 85.07 -33.21
N THR A 1144 8.38 84.35 -33.84
CA THR A 1144 7.25 84.92 -34.59
C THR A 1144 5.93 84.71 -33.85
N ASN A 1145 4.86 85.37 -34.31
CA ASN A 1145 3.49 85.27 -33.74
C ASN A 1145 3.34 85.68 -32.26
N VAL A 1146 4.29 86.48 -31.73
CA VAL A 1146 4.15 87.10 -30.41
C VAL A 1146 3.11 88.23 -30.48
N GLY A 1147 1.99 88.06 -29.78
CA GLY A 1147 0.95 89.09 -29.65
C GLY A 1147 1.42 90.33 -28.88
N PRO A 1148 0.66 91.43 -28.86
CA PRO A 1148 1.01 92.59 -28.04
C PRO A 1148 0.99 92.24 -26.55
N GLY A 1149 2.11 92.41 -25.85
CA GLY A 1149 2.20 92.27 -24.40
C GLY A 1149 1.40 93.36 -23.68
N VAL A 1150 0.60 92.98 -22.69
CA VAL A 1150 -0.31 93.89 -21.96
C VAL A 1150 0.22 94.17 -20.54
N ASN A 1151 0.95 93.22 -19.97
CA ASN A 1151 1.54 93.29 -18.63
C ASN A 1151 3.05 93.54 -18.73
N GLY A 1152 3.65 94.12 -17.67
CA GLY A 1152 5.07 94.49 -17.64
C GLY A 1152 6.08 93.33 -17.70
N THR A 1153 5.62 92.08 -17.76
CA THR A 1153 6.42 90.86 -17.92
C THR A 1153 6.24 90.19 -19.29
N ASP A 1154 5.36 90.70 -20.14
CA ASP A 1154 5.03 90.08 -21.42
C ASP A 1154 6.11 90.38 -22.47
N ALA A 1155 6.30 89.46 -23.43
CA ALA A 1155 7.28 89.64 -24.50
C ALA A 1155 6.81 90.73 -25.49
N VAL A 1156 7.39 91.93 -25.38
CA VAL A 1156 7.06 93.08 -26.24
C VAL A 1156 7.42 92.77 -27.70
N ASN A 1157 6.44 92.81 -28.60
CA ASN A 1157 6.69 92.58 -30.03
C ASN A 1157 7.17 93.86 -30.74
N LYS A 1158 7.77 93.72 -31.94
CA LYS A 1158 8.36 94.87 -32.66
C LYS A 1158 7.34 95.99 -32.91
N ASN A 1159 6.09 95.64 -33.25
CA ASN A 1159 5.05 96.63 -33.54
C ASN A 1159 4.72 97.50 -32.31
N GLN A 1160 4.81 96.94 -31.10
CA GLN A 1160 4.66 97.70 -29.86
C GLN A 1160 5.85 98.62 -29.58
N LEU A 1161 7.08 98.16 -29.84
CA LEU A 1161 8.27 98.99 -29.70
C LEU A 1161 8.23 100.16 -30.70
N ASP A 1162 7.87 99.90 -31.95
CA ASP A 1162 7.67 100.92 -32.99
C ASP A 1162 6.58 101.93 -32.57
N SER A 1163 5.48 101.45 -31.96
CA SER A 1163 4.40 102.30 -31.44
C SER A 1163 4.84 103.15 -30.23
N ALA A 1164 5.60 102.58 -29.30
CA ALA A 1164 6.11 103.28 -28.12
C ALA A 1164 7.14 104.37 -28.50
N ILE A 1165 8.02 104.07 -29.47
CA ILE A 1165 8.95 105.05 -30.04
C ILE A 1165 8.20 106.18 -30.74
N SER A 1166 7.06 105.88 -31.38
CA SER A 1166 6.22 106.87 -32.08
C SER A 1166 5.38 107.77 -31.15
N GLY A 1167 5.33 107.47 -29.84
CA GLY A 1167 4.52 108.21 -28.85
C GLY A 1167 5.29 109.15 -27.92
N ALA A 1168 6.60 109.31 -28.12
CA ALA A 1168 7.49 110.01 -27.18
C ALA A 1168 7.68 111.50 -27.53
N GLU A 1169 6.70 112.35 -27.23
CA GLU A 1169 6.86 113.81 -27.29
C GLU A 1169 7.43 114.40 -25.98
N THR A 1170 8.06 115.57 -26.07
CA THR A 1170 8.53 116.35 -24.91
C THR A 1170 8.24 117.83 -25.16
N THR A 1171 7.59 118.49 -24.22
CA THR A 1171 7.18 119.91 -24.33
C THR A 1171 7.85 120.76 -23.25
N VAL A 1172 8.39 121.92 -23.65
CA VAL A 1172 9.00 122.92 -22.76
C VAL A 1172 8.41 124.29 -23.08
N SER A 1173 7.93 125.00 -22.06
CA SER A 1173 7.24 126.30 -22.22
C SER A 1173 7.90 127.42 -21.40
N GLY A 1174 8.07 128.58 -22.03
CA GLY A 1174 8.69 129.76 -21.41
C GLY A 1174 7.69 130.63 -20.64
N SER A 1175 8.11 131.16 -19.49
CA SER A 1175 7.35 132.17 -18.74
C SER A 1175 7.52 133.58 -19.34
N LYS A 1176 6.85 134.59 -18.78
CA LYS A 1176 6.79 135.94 -19.39
C LYS A 1176 8.17 136.55 -19.68
N ASN A 1177 9.15 136.36 -18.79
CA ASN A 1177 10.54 136.85 -18.91
C ASN A 1177 11.51 135.85 -19.57
N ILE A 1178 11.06 134.65 -19.94
CA ILE A 1178 11.90 133.57 -20.48
C ILE A 1178 11.52 133.26 -21.93
N GLU A 1179 12.51 132.98 -22.75
CA GLU A 1179 12.39 132.50 -24.12
C GLU A 1179 12.98 131.08 -24.22
N VAL A 1180 12.30 130.21 -24.97
CA VAL A 1180 12.70 128.81 -25.16
C VAL A 1180 12.81 128.56 -26.67
N VAL A 1181 13.97 128.09 -27.12
CA VAL A 1181 14.29 127.89 -28.53
C VAL A 1181 14.68 126.42 -28.77
N PRO A 1182 13.95 125.67 -29.61
CA PRO A 1182 14.31 124.30 -29.94
C PRO A 1182 15.51 124.24 -30.90
N GLN A 1183 16.44 123.31 -30.64
CA GLN A 1183 17.54 122.96 -31.53
C GLN A 1183 17.52 121.46 -31.88
N SER A 1184 17.91 121.15 -33.12
CA SER A 1184 17.92 119.78 -33.66
C SER A 1184 19.12 118.97 -33.16
N LYS A 1185 18.90 117.68 -32.89
CA LYS A 1185 19.94 116.71 -32.51
C LYS A 1185 19.82 115.45 -33.36
N ALA A 1186 20.95 114.83 -33.70
CA ALA A 1186 20.96 113.56 -34.42
C ALA A 1186 20.58 112.39 -33.50
N GLY A 1187 19.52 111.67 -33.86
CA GLY A 1187 18.91 110.60 -33.05
C GLY A 1187 17.74 111.12 -32.20
N SER A 1188 16.62 110.39 -32.21
CA SER A 1188 15.29 110.84 -31.75
C SER A 1188 15.30 111.62 -30.43
N GLY A 1189 15.01 112.92 -30.52
CA GLY A 1189 14.89 113.83 -29.38
C GLY A 1189 15.31 115.28 -29.69
N THR A 1190 14.40 116.23 -29.48
CA THR A 1190 14.69 117.68 -29.64
C THR A 1190 15.34 118.24 -28.37
N ASN A 1191 16.36 119.09 -28.52
CA ASN A 1191 16.98 119.79 -27.40
C ASN A 1191 16.37 121.20 -27.26
N TYR A 1192 16.16 121.71 -26.05
CA TYR A 1192 15.55 123.02 -25.82
C TYR A 1192 16.53 123.95 -25.09
N GLU A 1193 16.91 125.05 -25.73
CA GLU A 1193 17.72 126.11 -25.14
C GLU A 1193 16.81 127.13 -24.43
N VAL A 1194 17.16 127.54 -23.21
CA VAL A 1194 16.32 128.38 -22.34
C VAL A 1194 17.11 129.61 -21.91
N LYS A 1195 16.63 130.80 -22.25
CA LYS A 1195 17.28 132.09 -21.98
C LYS A 1195 16.30 133.13 -21.42
N LEU A 1196 16.83 134.19 -20.81
CA LEU A 1196 16.04 135.36 -20.45
C LEU A 1196 15.82 136.25 -21.69
N LYS A 1197 14.75 137.05 -21.68
CA LYS A 1197 14.47 138.08 -22.69
C LYS A 1197 15.20 139.38 -22.37
N ASP A 1198 15.50 140.18 -23.38
CA ASP A 1198 16.25 141.45 -23.24
C ASP A 1198 15.53 142.50 -22.37
N THR A 1199 14.20 142.42 -22.28
CA THR A 1199 13.39 143.19 -21.32
C THR A 1199 12.84 142.29 -20.22
N ILE A 1200 13.21 142.56 -18.97
CA ILE A 1200 12.83 141.78 -17.79
C ILE A 1200 12.04 142.66 -16.83
N THR A 1201 10.81 142.25 -16.50
CA THR A 1201 9.98 142.91 -15.48
C THR A 1201 9.91 142.05 -14.21
N LEU A 1202 10.34 142.63 -13.09
CA LEU A 1202 10.35 141.97 -11.78
C LEU A 1202 9.27 142.59 -10.88
N GLY A 1203 8.35 141.75 -10.41
CA GLY A 1203 7.11 142.16 -9.74
C GLY A 1203 5.90 142.20 -10.68
N SER A 1204 4.70 142.25 -10.12
CA SER A 1204 3.43 142.32 -10.87
C SER A 1204 2.74 143.70 -10.76
N ASP A 1205 2.94 144.41 -9.65
CA ASP A 1205 2.45 145.77 -9.43
C ASP A 1205 3.28 146.79 -10.22
N VAL A 1206 2.69 147.39 -11.26
CA VAL A 1206 3.37 148.36 -12.15
C VAL A 1206 3.93 149.58 -11.40
N ALA A 1207 3.35 150.00 -10.28
CA ALA A 1207 3.85 151.13 -9.50
C ALA A 1207 5.11 150.79 -8.66
N LYS A 1208 5.42 149.50 -8.51
CA LYS A 1208 6.57 148.98 -7.74
C LYS A 1208 7.50 148.07 -8.56
N GLN A 1209 7.17 147.80 -9.82
CA GLN A 1209 7.96 146.92 -10.69
C GLN A 1209 9.37 147.48 -10.90
N ILE A 1210 10.34 146.57 -10.92
CA ILE A 1210 11.67 146.87 -11.47
C ILE A 1210 11.66 146.39 -12.91
N ALA A 1211 11.65 147.33 -13.84
CA ALA A 1211 11.85 147.06 -15.26
C ALA A 1211 13.34 147.26 -15.59
N LEU A 1212 13.99 146.17 -15.99
CA LEU A 1212 15.34 146.20 -16.57
C LEU A 1212 15.19 145.99 -18.08
N ASP A 1213 15.67 146.95 -18.86
CA ASP A 1213 15.60 146.90 -20.31
C ASP A 1213 17.02 146.95 -20.91
N GLY A 1214 17.55 145.78 -21.24
CA GLY A 1214 18.85 145.63 -21.90
C GLY A 1214 18.88 146.28 -23.28
N THR A 1215 17.73 146.37 -23.96
CA THR A 1215 17.58 147.02 -25.27
C THR A 1215 17.76 148.54 -25.22
N THR A 1216 17.46 149.19 -24.09
CA THR A 1216 17.70 150.65 -23.90
C THR A 1216 18.82 150.97 -22.90
N GLY A 1217 19.36 149.97 -22.19
CA GLY A 1217 20.35 150.17 -21.14
C GLY A 1217 19.79 150.91 -19.91
N THR A 1218 18.48 150.80 -19.65
CA THR A 1218 17.81 151.54 -18.57
C THR A 1218 17.23 150.62 -17.50
N ILE A 1219 17.23 151.11 -16.26
CA ILE A 1219 16.58 150.47 -15.11
C ILE A 1219 15.58 151.47 -14.52
N LYS A 1220 14.31 151.06 -14.40
CA LYS A 1220 13.26 151.82 -13.71
C LYS A 1220 12.78 151.04 -12.50
N ALA A 1221 12.81 151.67 -11.33
CA ALA A 1221 12.27 151.14 -10.09
C ALA A 1221 11.01 151.94 -9.73
N GLY A 1222 9.85 151.49 -10.24
CA GLY A 1222 8.63 152.28 -10.29
C GLY A 1222 8.80 153.61 -11.02
N ASP A 1223 7.86 154.54 -10.79
CA ASP A 1223 7.81 155.84 -11.49
C ASP A 1223 8.82 156.89 -10.98
N LYS A 1224 9.53 156.62 -9.88
CA LYS A 1224 10.29 157.65 -9.13
C LYS A 1224 11.81 157.59 -9.25
N VAL A 1225 12.37 156.49 -9.74
CA VAL A 1225 13.82 156.37 -10.01
C VAL A 1225 14.03 155.76 -11.40
N THR A 1226 14.64 156.52 -12.29
CA THR A 1226 15.15 156.02 -13.58
C THR A 1226 16.68 156.17 -13.59
N ILE A 1227 17.37 155.07 -13.87
CA ILE A 1227 18.80 155.02 -14.14
C ILE A 1227 18.97 154.78 -15.64
N ASP A 1228 19.57 155.74 -16.35
CA ASP A 1228 19.90 155.61 -17.77
C ASP A 1228 21.41 155.36 -17.90
N GLY A 1229 21.78 154.09 -18.13
CA GLY A 1229 23.18 153.68 -18.27
C GLY A 1229 23.84 154.20 -19.56
N ASN A 1230 23.05 154.46 -20.60
CA ASN A 1230 23.53 155.03 -21.87
C ASN A 1230 23.75 156.55 -21.80
N LYS A 1231 23.19 157.23 -20.79
CA LYS A 1231 23.43 158.66 -20.54
C LYS A 1231 24.17 158.96 -19.23
N GLY A 1232 24.53 157.93 -18.44
CA GLY A 1232 25.21 158.08 -17.16
C GLY A 1232 24.43 158.89 -16.11
N THR A 1233 23.09 158.97 -16.23
CA THR A 1233 22.27 159.85 -15.39
C THR A 1233 21.27 159.07 -14.54
N ILE A 1234 21.17 159.46 -13.27
CA ILE A 1234 20.14 159.00 -12.35
C ILE A 1234 19.15 160.14 -12.14
N LYS A 1235 17.87 159.88 -12.43
CA LYS A 1235 16.78 160.82 -12.16
C LYS A 1235 15.97 160.32 -10.97
N ALA A 1236 16.21 160.95 -9.81
CA ALA A 1236 15.50 160.76 -8.55
C ALA A 1236 15.11 162.15 -7.99
N GLY A 1237 14.03 162.22 -7.20
CA GLY A 1237 13.43 163.51 -6.77
C GLY A 1237 13.89 163.99 -5.38
N ASN A 1238 14.43 165.21 -5.34
CA ASN A 1238 14.80 166.08 -4.19
C ASN A 1238 15.71 165.48 -3.09
N VAL A 1239 16.84 166.14 -2.83
CA VAL A 1239 17.86 165.77 -1.82
C VAL A 1239 18.52 167.06 -1.29
N THR A 1240 18.71 167.19 0.03
CA THR A 1240 19.20 168.44 0.66
C THR A 1240 19.94 168.22 2.00
N ILE A 1241 21.13 168.83 2.18
CA ILE A 1241 22.07 168.67 3.33
C ILE A 1241 22.90 169.97 3.53
N ASP A 1242 23.38 170.24 4.76
CA ASP A 1242 24.22 171.39 5.19
C ASP A 1242 25.70 170.98 5.52
N GLY A 1243 26.62 171.94 5.62
CA GLY A 1243 28.00 171.70 6.08
C GLY A 1243 28.85 172.95 6.45
N GLU A 1244 28.55 174.14 5.93
CA GLU A 1244 29.39 175.35 6.11
C GLU A 1244 28.54 176.62 6.31
N ASN A 1245 27.56 176.55 7.23
CA ASN A 1245 26.52 177.56 7.51
C ASN A 1245 25.50 177.77 6.36
N GLY A 1246 25.14 176.70 5.63
CA GLY A 1246 24.34 176.74 4.41
C GLY A 1246 23.08 175.86 4.46
N THR A 1247 22.27 175.97 5.50
CA THR A 1247 21.15 175.04 5.79
C THR A 1247 20.01 175.10 4.75
N ILE A 1248 20.04 174.19 3.78
CA ILE A 1248 19.05 174.04 2.70
C ILE A 1248 18.56 172.57 2.71
N LYS A 1249 17.27 172.17 2.86
CA LYS A 1249 15.93 172.81 2.81
C LYS A 1249 15.24 172.81 1.42
N ALA A 1250 14.16 172.02 1.32
CA ALA A 1250 13.33 171.68 0.13
C ALA A 1250 13.90 170.61 -0.82
#